data_AF-A0A0V0YAR2-F1
#
_entry.id   AF-A0A0V0YAR2-F1
#
_cell.length_a   1.000
_cell.length_b   1.000
_cell.length_c   1.000
_cell.angle_alpha   90.00
_cell.angle_beta   90.00
_cell.angle_gamma   90.00
#
_symmetry.space_group_name_H-M   'P 1'
#
loop_
_entity.id
_entity.type
_entity.pdbx_description
1 polymer ?
#
loop_
_entity_poly.entity_id
_entity_poly.type
_entity_poly.pdbx_seq_one_letter_code
_entity_poly.pdbx_strand_id
1 'polypeptide(L)'
;LHFCSTMLKVFSKLALQRQETLLKMTVLVLAAEGFYKFHNWFDDQAWYPLGRIIGGTIYPGLMVTSTFIYRILHFFNITLHIREICVFLAPLFSSFTTLITYLLTSEFKGDGAGLIAAGMIAIIPGYISRSVAGSYDNEGIAIFCMLLTYYFWIKAVKTGSIFWSTLCALAYFYMVSSWGGYVFLINLIPLHVLTLLCCSRFSHRIYIAYSVVYTLGTILSMQIPFVGFQPVSTSEHMAVEIAPWTGRFYSLLDPSYAKNHIPIIASVSEHQPTTWSSFYLDTHISGVMVRLMLVLAPVMCVISGIAASSIFESFLRNFSPSTSTGLEKKSKKHENDYSWKNEVTTTVVFILTLFFINYTFHCTTITETAYSSPSIVLSARSGHGNPIIFDDFREAYYWLRMNTPPDSKIMSWWDYGYQITAMANRTVLVDNNTWNNTHISRVGQAMSSPEDKAYEIMQELDVDYVLVIFGGLIGYASDDINKFLWMIRIGGSTEKGKHIKEEDYYSATGEYRVDKEGSKTMLNSMMYKFSYYRFGDTNRLVTIAFEEDNSLVHVNELIDERYKVKKLLGKGGFGAVYQVLDENTNKMGAMKIEINSQDFKSLKMEVLVLKELVANESRNCCDLFSVGNKPNYSYIVMTLVGPSLHSLVQSIGSKRLSLRSSIHLGIRCLRALEDLHFCGYVHRDVKPMNYAIGREPEYRRVFILDFGMCRKYVRDDGSHKRPRSECGFRGTLWYASPMSLGGQEQSRRDDLWSWYFTIVELLTGTVPWQNVQIKRGASFAEKKQAFMEKKMEFMKNPADGLRGLPREFISIMEYLVTLQYFDCPNYGYIYQLIMTTFRRHNYDIDQPLDWEPTGQFHEETIMAPDHNMLPGQEENDPVKNDVYMDFVFVVTVILCYQHFRVIGESSSQVVQQVFSGELQAGKSAYFKLTKAGAVGILLKSFSGDADLYVSTVTSEPSFKIGENELQSVTCGVDLVRVPEQASRPLYVAVYAHPSHLVSHYALVINIFEGNGSNQRMHSWAEQKSGSELTSLQEVEALFNDERQYLISSKLIYITELVSTLILLLVDGLLDAIEKIRNRKRLQFGDMLKR
;
A
#
# COMPACT_ATOMS: atom_id res chain seq x y z
N LEU A 1 -5.52 -22.20 20.73
CA LEU A 1 -5.50 -22.97 19.46
C LEU A 1 -5.25 -22.10 18.23
N HIS A 2 -6.02 -21.02 17.98
CA HIS A 2 -5.73 -20.10 16.86
C HIS A 2 -4.39 -19.36 17.03
N PHE A 3 -4.08 -18.88 18.25
CA PHE A 3 -2.76 -18.31 18.60
C PHE A 3 -1.60 -19.31 18.43
N CYS A 4 -1.83 -20.59 18.78
CA CYS A 4 -0.85 -21.66 18.56
C CYS A 4 -0.69 -22.01 17.07
N SER A 5 -1.76 -21.94 16.27
CA SER A 5 -1.72 -22.13 14.82
C SER A 5 -0.99 -20.99 14.10
N THR A 6 -1.12 -19.75 14.56
CA THR A 6 -0.37 -18.60 14.03
C THR A 6 1.10 -18.71 14.42
N MET A 7 1.38 -19.06 15.68
CA MET A 7 2.73 -19.40 16.14
C MET A 7 3.34 -20.55 15.31
N LEU A 8 2.64 -21.65 15.06
CA LEU A 8 3.12 -22.78 14.25
C LEU A 8 3.43 -22.39 12.80
N LYS A 9 2.65 -21.48 12.20
CA LYS A 9 2.95 -20.90 10.88
C LYS A 9 4.21 -20.03 10.90
N VAL A 10 4.43 -19.26 11.98
CA VAL A 10 5.68 -18.51 12.21
C VAL A 10 6.86 -19.48 12.43
N PHE A 11 6.68 -20.56 13.21
CA PHE A 11 7.69 -21.58 13.48
C PHE A 11 8.16 -22.32 12.22
N SER A 12 7.29 -22.52 11.22
CA SER A 12 7.65 -23.17 9.96
C SER A 12 8.60 -22.35 9.06
N LYS A 13 8.79 -21.06 9.35
CA LYS A 13 9.63 -20.11 8.59
C LYS A 13 10.66 -19.37 9.44
N LEU A 14 11.05 -19.89 10.62
CA LEU A 14 12.09 -19.28 11.45
C LEU A 14 13.48 -19.48 10.83
N ALA A 15 13.86 -18.55 9.97
CA ALA A 15 15.22 -18.36 9.49
C ALA A 15 15.82 -17.11 10.13
N LEU A 16 17.13 -17.12 10.38
CA LEU A 16 17.86 -15.91 10.77
C LEU A 16 17.76 -14.89 9.63
N GLN A 17 17.36 -13.66 9.94
CA GLN A 17 16.86 -12.73 8.92
C GLN A 17 17.95 -11.86 8.27
N ARG A 18 19.12 -11.68 8.91
CA ARG A 18 20.21 -10.76 8.49
C ARG A 18 21.50 -11.48 8.07
N GLN A 19 22.40 -10.73 7.41
CA GLN A 19 23.74 -11.12 6.92
C GLN A 19 24.72 -11.70 7.97
N GLU A 20 24.30 -11.93 9.20
CA GLU A 20 25.17 -12.31 10.33
C GLU A 20 25.08 -13.82 10.65
N THR A 21 25.11 -14.63 9.60
CA THR A 21 24.95 -16.09 9.69
C THR A 21 26.19 -16.80 10.28
N LEU A 22 27.34 -16.12 10.37
CA LEU A 22 28.56 -16.65 11.00
C LEU A 22 28.39 -16.91 12.51
N LEU A 23 27.68 -16.02 13.23
CA LEU A 23 27.45 -16.18 14.68
C LEU A 23 26.66 -17.46 15.00
N LYS A 24 25.92 -18.02 14.04
CA LYS A 24 25.25 -19.31 14.20
C LYS A 24 26.23 -20.48 14.12
N MET A 25 27.17 -20.45 13.17
CA MET A 25 28.20 -21.50 13.04
C MET A 25 29.09 -21.55 14.27
N THR A 26 29.50 -20.39 14.80
CA THR A 26 30.34 -20.31 16.00
C THR A 26 29.66 -20.92 17.23
N VAL A 27 28.35 -20.72 17.39
CA VAL A 27 27.55 -21.33 18.48
C VAL A 27 27.37 -22.82 18.27
N LEU A 28 27.17 -23.27 17.03
CA LEU A 28 27.08 -24.70 16.71
C LEU A 28 28.37 -25.42 17.08
N VAL A 29 29.53 -24.86 16.71
CA VAL A 29 30.85 -25.37 17.09
C VAL A 29 31.01 -25.37 18.61
N LEU A 30 30.66 -24.27 19.30
CA LEU A 30 30.77 -24.19 20.75
C LEU A 30 29.87 -25.20 21.49
N ALA A 31 28.66 -25.43 20.97
CA ALA A 31 27.71 -26.40 21.52
C ALA A 31 28.16 -27.85 21.29
N ALA A 32 28.70 -28.16 20.10
CA ALA A 32 29.11 -29.51 19.71
C ALA A 32 30.52 -29.90 20.23
N GLU A 33 31.49 -29.01 20.12
CA GLU A 33 32.91 -29.28 20.39
C GLU A 33 33.41 -28.78 21.74
N GLY A 34 32.67 -27.86 22.37
CA GLY A 34 32.99 -27.30 23.68
C GLY A 34 33.90 -26.07 23.65
N PHE A 35 34.09 -25.47 24.84
CA PHE A 35 34.70 -24.14 24.98
C PHE A 35 36.18 -24.08 24.62
N TYR A 36 36.99 -25.07 25.02
CA TYR A 36 38.44 -25.03 24.77
C TYR A 36 38.80 -25.17 23.28
N LYS A 37 38.03 -25.98 22.54
CA LYS A 37 38.20 -26.09 21.09
C LYS A 37 37.77 -24.80 20.40
N PHE A 38 36.63 -24.24 20.80
CA PHE A 38 36.17 -22.94 20.30
C PHE A 38 37.17 -21.81 20.56
N HIS A 39 37.76 -21.73 21.76
CA HIS A 39 38.73 -20.70 22.12
C HIS A 39 40.00 -20.74 21.24
N ASN A 40 40.41 -21.94 20.81
CA ASN A 40 41.58 -22.15 19.96
C ASN A 40 41.18 -22.45 18.50
N TRP A 41 39.96 -22.11 18.08
CA TRP A 41 39.46 -22.49 16.77
C TRP A 41 40.11 -21.65 15.66
N PHE A 42 40.75 -22.35 14.72
CA PHE A 42 41.19 -21.82 13.44
C PHE A 42 40.23 -22.29 12.35
N ASP A 43 39.58 -21.35 11.70
CA ASP A 43 38.65 -21.59 10.59
C ASP A 43 39.42 -21.46 9.26
N ASP A 44 39.59 -22.59 8.58
CA ASP A 44 40.23 -22.69 7.27
C ASP A 44 39.24 -22.49 6.10
N GLN A 45 37.93 -22.42 6.39
CA GLN A 45 36.89 -22.21 5.39
C GLN A 45 36.65 -20.73 5.08
N ALA A 46 37.13 -19.81 5.92
CA ALA A 46 37.00 -18.38 5.72
C ALA A 46 38.37 -17.73 5.45
N TRP A 47 38.40 -16.68 4.64
CA TRP A 47 39.62 -15.97 4.25
C TRP A 47 40.66 -16.84 3.54
N TYR A 48 40.26 -17.73 2.64
CA TYR A 48 41.24 -18.45 1.83
C TYR A 48 42.11 -17.46 1.02
N PRO A 49 43.45 -17.60 1.00
CA PRO A 49 44.27 -18.71 1.54
C PRO A 49 44.83 -18.49 2.97
N LEU A 50 44.47 -17.40 3.65
CA LEU A 50 45.00 -17.00 4.95
C LEU A 50 44.43 -17.81 6.13
N GLY A 51 43.13 -18.11 6.09
CA GLY A 51 42.38 -18.63 7.24
C GLY A 51 42.10 -17.56 8.31
N ARG A 52 41.24 -17.89 9.28
CA ARG A 52 40.84 -16.97 10.37
C ARG A 52 40.90 -17.63 11.74
N ILE A 53 41.64 -17.04 12.68
CA ILE A 53 41.63 -17.45 14.08
C ILE A 53 40.36 -16.90 14.74
N ILE A 54 39.31 -17.71 14.87
CA ILE A 54 38.01 -17.23 15.34
C ILE A 54 38.08 -16.85 16.82
N GLY A 55 38.58 -17.72 17.70
CA GLY A 55 38.57 -17.50 19.15
C GLY A 55 39.32 -16.23 19.61
N GLY A 56 40.27 -15.75 18.82
CA GLY A 56 41.01 -14.50 19.06
C GLY A 56 40.48 -13.27 18.32
N THR A 57 39.56 -13.42 17.36
CA THR A 57 39.07 -12.33 16.48
C THR A 57 37.60 -11.96 16.70
N ILE A 58 36.94 -12.51 17.72
CA ILE A 58 35.53 -12.23 18.04
C ILE A 58 35.29 -12.00 19.53
N TYR A 59 34.18 -11.36 19.86
CA TYR A 59 33.63 -11.25 21.21
C TYR A 59 32.83 -12.52 21.56
N PRO A 60 33.21 -13.31 22.57
CA PRO A 60 32.60 -14.63 22.83
C PRO A 60 31.29 -14.58 23.63
N GLY A 61 30.89 -13.43 24.15
CA GLY A 61 29.80 -13.27 25.13
C GLY A 61 28.46 -13.80 24.63
N LEU A 62 28.06 -13.44 23.40
CA LEU A 62 26.81 -13.90 22.80
C LEU A 62 26.75 -15.43 22.67
N MET A 63 27.84 -16.03 22.20
CA MET A 63 27.94 -17.48 21.95
C MET A 63 27.92 -18.27 23.25
N VAL A 64 28.68 -17.81 24.26
CA VAL A 64 28.74 -18.42 25.58
C VAL A 64 27.37 -18.36 26.25
N THR A 65 26.70 -17.21 26.23
CA THR A 65 25.36 -17.05 26.81
C THR A 65 24.34 -17.98 26.15
N SER A 66 24.36 -18.10 24.83
CA SER A 66 23.44 -18.96 24.09
C SER A 66 23.67 -20.45 24.37
N THR A 67 24.94 -20.86 24.41
CA THR A 67 25.31 -22.25 24.73
C THR A 67 25.03 -22.59 26.20
N PHE A 68 25.20 -21.64 27.11
CA PHE A 68 24.86 -21.80 28.51
C PHE A 68 23.36 -22.05 28.70
N ILE A 69 22.52 -21.23 28.07
CA ILE A 69 21.06 -21.42 28.07
C ILE A 69 20.69 -22.78 27.46
N TYR A 70 21.31 -23.15 26.34
CA TYR A 70 21.13 -24.46 25.71
C TYR A 70 21.43 -25.61 26.68
N ARG A 71 22.58 -25.58 27.35
CA ARG A 71 22.98 -26.62 28.31
C ARG A 71 22.05 -26.69 29.52
N ILE A 72 21.58 -25.55 30.03
CA ILE A 72 20.59 -25.51 31.12
C ILE A 72 19.27 -26.15 30.69
N LEU A 73 18.76 -25.81 29.51
CA LEU A 73 17.50 -26.37 29.01
C LEU A 73 17.61 -27.88 28.78
N HIS A 74 18.73 -28.34 28.22
CA HIS A 74 19.02 -29.77 28.07
C HIS A 74 19.17 -30.49 29.41
N PHE A 75 19.76 -29.83 30.43
CA PHE A 75 19.82 -30.39 31.79
C PHE A 75 18.42 -30.63 32.39
N PHE A 76 17.44 -29.78 32.07
CA PHE A 76 16.04 -29.96 32.45
C PHE A 76 15.22 -30.83 31.47
N ASN A 77 15.87 -31.54 30.55
CA ASN A 77 15.24 -32.37 29.51
C ASN A 77 14.29 -31.60 28.57
N ILE A 78 14.50 -30.29 28.40
CA ILE A 78 13.79 -29.47 27.43
C ILE A 78 14.64 -29.47 26.14
N THR A 79 14.30 -30.38 25.22
CA THR A 79 15.08 -30.65 24.00
C THR A 79 14.79 -29.63 22.89
N LEU A 80 15.26 -28.39 23.07
CA LEU A 80 15.26 -27.38 22.02
C LEU A 80 16.52 -27.46 21.16
N HIS A 81 16.35 -27.26 19.86
CA HIS A 81 17.46 -27.11 18.92
C HIS A 81 18.13 -25.74 19.12
N ILE A 82 19.47 -25.68 19.02
CA ILE A 82 20.24 -24.46 19.29
C ILE A 82 19.82 -23.27 18.42
N ARG A 83 19.38 -23.52 17.18
CA ARG A 83 18.82 -22.51 16.27
C ARG A 83 17.64 -21.76 16.91
N GLU A 84 16.73 -22.45 17.56
CA GLU A 84 15.55 -21.83 18.18
C GLU A 84 15.97 -20.90 19.32
N ILE A 85 16.98 -21.31 20.10
CA ILE A 85 17.55 -20.48 21.18
C ILE A 85 18.19 -19.22 20.59
N CYS A 86 18.98 -19.34 19.53
CA CYS A 86 19.56 -18.17 18.85
C CYS A 86 18.49 -17.20 18.34
N VAL A 87 17.39 -17.71 17.76
CA VAL A 87 16.30 -16.89 17.21
C VAL A 87 15.56 -16.10 18.31
N PHE A 88 15.32 -16.72 19.47
CA PHE A 88 14.57 -16.09 20.58
C PHE A 88 15.44 -15.40 21.63
N LEU A 89 16.77 -15.39 21.46
CA LEU A 89 17.68 -14.78 22.44
C LEU A 89 17.47 -13.26 22.55
N ALA A 90 17.37 -12.55 21.42
CA ALA A 90 17.22 -11.10 21.43
C ALA A 90 15.88 -10.64 22.08
N PRO A 91 14.71 -11.24 21.78
CA PRO A 91 13.48 -10.96 22.52
C PRO A 91 13.56 -11.24 24.03
N LEU A 92 14.25 -12.32 24.43
CA LEU A 92 14.46 -12.63 25.84
C LEU A 92 15.26 -11.53 26.55
N PHE A 93 16.37 -11.10 25.95
CA PHE A 93 17.19 -10.02 26.50
C PHE A 93 16.49 -8.66 26.43
N SER A 94 15.64 -8.42 25.43
CA SER A 94 14.77 -7.22 25.39
C SER A 94 13.85 -7.14 26.62
N SER A 95 13.27 -8.26 27.04
CA SER A 95 12.48 -8.31 28.28
C SER A 95 13.32 -7.99 29.54
N PHE A 96 14.56 -8.48 29.60
CA PHE A 96 15.47 -8.12 30.68
C PHE A 96 15.91 -6.65 30.63
N THR A 97 16.08 -6.09 29.44
CA THR A 97 16.36 -4.66 29.24
C THR A 97 15.25 -3.81 29.86
N THR A 98 13.96 -4.16 29.63
CA THR A 98 12.82 -3.48 30.26
C THR A 98 12.91 -3.46 31.80
N LEU A 99 13.26 -4.60 32.41
CA LEU A 99 13.41 -4.71 33.87
C LEU A 99 14.55 -3.83 34.39
N ILE A 100 15.70 -3.84 33.72
CA ILE A 100 16.84 -3.02 34.13
C ILE A 100 16.56 -1.53 33.92
N THR A 101 15.86 -1.14 32.86
CA THR A 101 15.44 0.26 32.65
C THR A 101 14.52 0.74 33.76
N TYR A 102 13.59 -0.10 34.22
CA TYR A 102 12.77 0.19 35.41
C TYR A 102 13.66 0.46 36.63
N LEU A 103 14.59 -0.46 36.95
CA LEU A 103 15.48 -0.34 38.11
C LEU A 103 16.42 0.88 38.02
N LEU A 104 16.92 1.19 36.83
CA LEU A 104 17.77 2.35 36.58
C LEU A 104 17.01 3.67 36.79
N THR A 105 15.78 3.74 36.30
CA THR A 105 14.98 4.97 36.35
C THR A 105 14.36 5.20 37.73
N SER A 106 13.99 4.12 38.43
CA SER A 106 13.48 4.20 39.80
C SER A 106 14.53 4.74 40.77
N GLU A 107 15.81 4.45 40.51
CA GLU A 107 16.91 5.10 41.23
C GLU A 107 16.94 6.61 41.00
N PHE A 108 16.61 7.14 39.82
CA PHE A 108 16.70 8.57 39.56
C PHE A 108 15.60 9.42 40.20
N LYS A 109 14.33 9.01 40.07
CA LYS A 109 13.18 9.83 40.50
C LYS A 109 12.16 9.05 41.34
N GLY A 110 11.92 7.78 41.03
CA GLY A 110 10.99 6.91 41.76
C GLY A 110 10.25 5.91 40.85
N ASP A 111 9.42 5.06 41.46
CA ASP A 111 8.80 3.93 40.76
C ASP A 111 7.87 4.33 39.60
N GLY A 112 7.16 5.46 39.71
CA GLY A 112 6.27 5.96 38.65
C GLY A 112 7.03 6.27 37.35
N ALA A 113 8.16 6.98 37.45
CA ALA A 113 9.04 7.24 36.31
C ALA A 113 9.64 5.94 35.75
N GLY A 114 9.96 4.99 36.64
CA GLY A 114 10.46 3.66 36.26
C GLY A 114 9.48 2.88 35.40
N LEU A 115 8.20 2.84 35.79
CA LEU A 115 7.17 2.10 35.05
C LEU A 115 6.92 2.71 33.66
N ILE A 116 6.89 4.03 33.55
CA ILE A 116 6.72 4.72 32.26
C ILE A 116 7.92 4.45 31.35
N ALA A 117 9.14 4.60 31.85
CA ALA A 117 10.36 4.35 31.07
C ALA A 117 10.44 2.88 30.59
N ALA A 118 10.04 1.93 31.45
CA ALA A 118 9.96 0.52 31.11
C ALA A 118 8.90 0.24 30.02
N GLY A 119 7.72 0.86 30.11
CA GLY A 119 6.69 0.74 29.07
C GLY A 119 7.15 1.31 27.72
N MET A 120 7.86 2.44 27.73
CA MET A 120 8.38 3.06 26.50
C MET A 120 9.47 2.21 25.83
N ILE A 121 10.47 1.75 26.58
CA ILE A 121 11.58 0.98 26.00
C ILE A 121 11.14 -0.39 25.46
N ALA A 122 10.06 -0.95 25.99
CA ALA A 122 9.53 -2.25 25.55
C ALA A 122 9.03 -2.23 24.08
N ILE A 123 8.60 -1.08 23.58
CA ILE A 123 8.01 -0.95 22.24
C ILE A 123 8.80 -0.02 21.31
N ILE A 124 9.94 0.52 21.74
CA ILE A 124 10.64 1.55 20.98
C ILE A 124 11.24 1.01 19.66
N PRO A 125 10.90 1.58 18.48
CA PRO A 125 11.31 1.03 17.19
C PRO A 125 12.83 0.97 17.01
N GLY A 126 13.55 1.98 17.49
CA GLY A 126 15.00 2.01 17.37
C GLY A 126 15.70 0.83 18.04
N TYR A 127 15.23 0.39 19.20
CA TYR A 127 15.75 -0.81 19.86
C TYR A 127 15.26 -2.10 19.20
N ILE A 128 13.99 -2.13 18.79
CA ILE A 128 13.39 -3.30 18.10
C ILE A 128 14.13 -3.60 16.79
N SER A 129 14.55 -2.58 16.02
CA SER A 129 15.26 -2.72 14.74
C SER A 129 16.52 -3.62 14.77
N ARG A 130 17.11 -3.82 15.95
CA ARG A 130 18.28 -4.67 16.22
C ARG A 130 18.00 -5.84 17.16
N SER A 131 16.79 -5.94 17.70
CA SER A 131 16.37 -6.98 18.66
C SER A 131 15.14 -7.80 18.21
N VAL A 132 14.76 -7.73 16.93
CA VAL A 132 13.71 -8.57 16.33
C VAL A 132 14.04 -10.05 16.50
N ALA A 133 13.02 -10.88 16.70
CA ALA A 133 13.17 -12.34 16.70
C ALA A 133 13.80 -12.82 15.38
N GLY A 134 14.88 -13.61 15.49
CA GLY A 134 15.67 -14.04 14.32
C GLY A 134 16.84 -13.12 13.95
N SER A 135 17.01 -11.99 14.64
CA SER A 135 18.23 -11.17 14.60
C SER A 135 19.18 -11.62 15.72
N TYR A 136 20.15 -12.47 15.39
CA TYR A 136 21.16 -12.96 16.34
C TYR A 136 22.46 -12.15 16.22
N ASP A 137 22.42 -10.94 16.76
CA ASP A 137 23.53 -9.99 16.79
C ASP A 137 23.95 -9.71 18.24
N ASN A 138 25.20 -9.29 18.43
CA ASN A 138 25.79 -8.88 19.70
C ASN A 138 25.01 -7.73 20.35
N GLU A 139 24.42 -6.85 19.53
CA GLU A 139 23.64 -5.68 19.95
C GLU A 139 22.43 -6.04 20.82
N GLY A 140 21.81 -7.20 20.59
CA GLY A 140 20.66 -7.67 21.37
C GLY A 140 20.96 -7.92 22.85
N ILE A 141 22.20 -8.34 23.18
CA ILE A 141 22.67 -8.50 24.57
C ILE A 141 23.36 -7.22 25.07
N ALA A 142 24.05 -6.50 24.18
CA ALA A 142 24.88 -5.36 24.54
C ALA A 142 24.11 -4.27 25.28
N ILE A 143 22.89 -3.94 24.84
CA ILE A 143 22.08 -2.89 25.47
C ILE A 143 21.66 -3.26 26.88
N PHE A 144 21.28 -4.52 27.12
CA PHE A 144 21.04 -5.03 28.47
C PHE A 144 22.29 -4.88 29.36
N CYS A 145 23.46 -5.31 28.86
CA CYS A 145 24.72 -5.25 29.61
C CYS A 145 25.14 -3.80 29.92
N MET A 146 24.92 -2.90 28.98
CA MET A 146 25.20 -1.48 29.12
C MET A 146 24.33 -0.87 30.23
N LEU A 147 23.01 -1.09 30.19
CA LEU A 147 22.10 -0.60 31.23
C LEU A 147 22.37 -1.22 32.59
N LEU A 148 22.73 -2.50 32.63
CA LEU A 148 23.11 -3.19 33.87
C LEU A 148 24.37 -2.56 34.48
N THR A 149 25.35 -2.23 33.65
CA THR A 149 26.57 -1.53 34.06
C THR A 149 26.25 -0.13 34.60
N TYR A 150 25.39 0.64 33.92
CA TYR A 150 24.96 1.95 34.41
C TYR A 150 24.19 1.87 35.74
N TYR A 151 23.31 0.88 35.89
CA TYR A 151 22.56 0.67 37.12
C TYR A 151 23.51 0.43 38.30
N PHE A 152 24.45 -0.51 38.16
CA PHE A 152 25.41 -0.77 39.23
C PHE A 152 26.38 0.39 39.46
N TRP A 153 26.79 1.11 38.42
CA TRP A 153 27.60 2.31 38.57
C TRP A 153 26.91 3.38 39.41
N ILE A 154 25.65 3.72 39.10
CA ILE A 154 24.89 4.73 39.85
C ILE A 154 24.67 4.26 41.29
N LYS A 155 24.36 2.98 41.50
CA LYS A 155 24.19 2.41 42.83
C LYS A 155 25.48 2.44 43.64
N ALA A 156 26.62 2.15 43.00
CA ALA A 156 27.95 2.24 43.60
C ALA A 156 28.29 3.69 43.98
N VAL A 157 28.02 4.67 43.12
CA VAL A 157 28.28 6.10 43.39
C VAL A 157 27.41 6.62 44.54
N LYS A 158 26.12 6.26 44.59
CA LYS A 158 25.21 6.69 45.67
C LYS A 158 25.57 6.10 47.03
N THR A 159 25.84 4.80 47.06
CA THR A 159 26.12 4.06 48.30
C THR A 159 27.57 4.21 48.77
N GLY A 160 28.53 4.32 47.85
CA GLY A 160 29.96 4.29 48.14
C GLY A 160 30.48 2.90 48.54
N SER A 161 29.77 1.82 48.17
CA SER A 161 30.14 0.45 48.56
C SER A 161 31.05 -0.23 47.54
N ILE A 162 32.06 -0.94 48.05
CA ILE A 162 32.93 -1.81 47.26
C ILE A 162 32.12 -2.92 46.58
N PHE A 163 31.14 -3.50 47.27
CA PHE A 163 30.31 -4.59 46.73
C PHE A 163 29.62 -4.20 45.41
N TRP A 164 28.93 -3.06 45.38
CA TRP A 164 28.26 -2.56 44.17
C TRP A 164 29.28 -2.19 43.07
N SER A 165 30.46 -1.75 43.47
CA SER A 165 31.56 -1.42 42.54
C SER A 165 32.15 -2.68 41.89
N THR A 166 32.29 -3.77 42.64
CA THR A 166 32.71 -5.08 42.12
C THR A 166 31.66 -5.66 41.18
N LEU A 167 30.37 -5.58 41.52
CA LEU A 167 29.29 -5.99 40.62
C LEU A 167 29.26 -5.16 39.34
N CYS A 168 29.54 -3.85 39.42
CA CYS A 168 29.70 -2.99 38.26
C CYS A 168 30.88 -3.44 37.37
N ALA A 169 32.03 -3.77 37.97
CA ALA A 169 33.18 -4.28 37.22
C ALA A 169 32.89 -5.63 36.53
N LEU A 170 32.13 -6.52 37.16
CA LEU A 170 31.70 -7.80 36.56
C LEU A 170 30.68 -7.58 35.43
N ALA A 171 29.74 -6.66 35.59
CA ALA A 171 28.80 -6.29 34.52
C ALA A 171 29.54 -5.65 33.32
N TYR A 172 30.54 -4.80 33.61
CA TYR A 172 31.41 -4.25 32.59
C TYR A 172 32.23 -5.34 31.87
N PHE A 173 32.78 -6.32 32.59
CA PHE A 173 33.44 -7.46 31.96
C PHE A 173 32.51 -8.24 31.03
N TYR A 174 31.27 -8.50 31.44
CA TYR A 174 30.28 -9.15 30.59
C TYR A 174 29.96 -8.32 29.34
N MET A 175 29.89 -6.99 29.48
CA MET A 175 29.74 -6.07 28.36
C MET A 175 30.93 -6.11 27.39
N VAL A 176 32.16 -6.06 27.90
CA VAL A 176 33.41 -6.19 27.10
C VAL A 176 33.42 -7.51 26.33
N SER A 177 32.97 -8.59 26.97
CA SER A 177 32.91 -9.90 26.32
C SER A 177 31.84 -9.99 25.23
N SER A 178 30.83 -9.11 25.26
CA SER A 178 29.66 -9.18 24.37
C SER A 178 29.74 -8.21 23.19
N TRP A 179 30.26 -6.98 23.38
CA TRP A 179 30.23 -5.96 22.32
C TRP A 179 31.37 -4.93 22.41
N GLY A 180 31.83 -4.47 21.25
CA GLY A 180 32.91 -3.49 21.11
C GLY A 180 32.58 -2.08 21.64
N GLY A 181 31.32 -1.76 21.88
CA GLY A 181 30.93 -0.47 22.49
C GLY A 181 31.28 -0.34 23.97
N TYR A 182 32.02 -1.28 24.56
CA TYR A 182 32.59 -1.13 25.90
C TYR A 182 33.53 0.10 26.00
N VAL A 183 34.13 0.52 24.87
CA VAL A 183 34.94 1.75 24.77
C VAL A 183 34.11 3.00 25.08
N PHE A 184 32.82 3.01 24.74
CA PHE A 184 31.92 4.10 25.09
C PHE A 184 31.73 4.20 26.62
N LEU A 185 31.52 3.05 27.28
CA LEU A 185 31.33 3.01 28.74
C LEU A 185 32.56 3.47 29.51
N ILE A 186 33.75 2.99 29.10
CA ILE A 186 34.99 3.33 29.80
C ILE A 186 35.41 4.77 29.60
N ASN A 187 34.89 5.47 28.58
CA ASN A 187 35.09 6.91 28.41
C ASN A 187 34.03 7.74 29.14
N LEU A 188 32.78 7.26 29.21
CA LEU A 188 31.69 7.99 29.87
C LEU A 188 31.83 8.00 31.40
N ILE A 189 32.29 6.90 32.01
CA ILE A 189 32.46 6.81 33.47
C ILE A 189 33.52 7.82 33.99
N PRO A 190 34.75 7.89 33.44
CA PRO A 190 35.71 8.92 33.79
C PRO A 190 35.22 10.33 33.47
N LEU A 191 34.52 10.55 32.36
CA LEU A 191 33.95 11.86 32.02
C LEU A 191 32.93 12.32 33.07
N HIS A 192 32.09 11.41 33.57
CA HIS A 192 31.19 11.70 34.68
C HIS A 192 31.95 12.05 35.97
N VAL A 193 33.01 11.32 36.31
CA VAL A 193 33.86 11.62 37.49
C VAL A 193 34.57 12.96 37.33
N LEU A 194 35.10 13.26 36.14
CA LEU A 194 35.74 14.54 35.80
C LEU A 194 34.75 15.70 35.92
N THR A 195 33.51 15.52 35.45
CA THR A 195 32.46 16.52 35.57
C THR A 195 32.11 16.76 37.05
N LEU A 196 32.03 15.72 37.87
CA LEU A 196 31.82 15.85 39.31
C LEU A 196 32.98 16.55 40.04
N LEU A 197 34.21 16.36 39.56
CA LEU A 197 35.39 17.11 40.02
C LEU A 197 35.27 18.59 39.65
N CYS A 198 34.97 18.91 38.39
CA CYS A 198 34.81 20.29 37.92
C CYS A 198 33.64 21.03 38.60
N CYS A 199 32.55 20.32 38.94
CA CYS A 199 31.42 20.88 39.68
C CYS A 199 31.65 20.95 41.21
N SER A 200 32.85 20.65 41.70
CA SER A 200 33.18 20.63 43.14
C SER A 200 32.29 19.71 43.98
N ARG A 201 31.80 18.60 43.40
CA ARG A 201 30.95 17.59 44.05
C ARG A 201 31.67 16.26 44.31
N PHE A 202 33.00 16.27 44.27
CA PHE A 202 33.80 15.08 44.53
C PHE A 202 33.72 14.63 46.00
N SER A 203 33.64 13.32 46.22
CA SER A 203 33.47 12.71 47.54
C SER A 203 34.21 11.38 47.61
N HIS A 204 34.55 10.93 48.83
CA HIS A 204 35.16 9.62 49.06
C HIS A 204 34.34 8.46 48.48
N ARG A 205 33.00 8.58 48.41
CA ARG A 205 32.13 7.56 47.79
C ARG A 205 32.47 7.37 46.31
N ILE A 206 32.66 8.46 45.58
CA ILE A 206 33.01 8.46 44.15
C ILE A 206 34.41 7.90 43.97
N TYR A 207 35.35 8.27 44.83
CA TYR A 207 36.72 7.74 44.80
C TYR A 207 36.76 6.22 44.95
N ILE A 208 36.07 5.67 45.95
CA ILE A 208 35.99 4.21 46.19
C ILE A 208 35.35 3.52 45.00
N ALA A 209 34.21 4.04 44.52
CA ALA A 209 33.49 3.44 43.40
C ALA A 209 34.32 3.42 42.12
N TYR A 210 34.91 4.56 41.74
CA TYR A 210 35.71 4.68 40.53
C TYR A 210 36.98 3.83 40.58
N SER A 211 37.73 3.89 41.69
CA SER A 211 39.02 3.17 41.80
C SER A 211 38.84 1.66 41.70
N VAL A 212 37.79 1.10 42.33
CA VAL A 212 37.47 -0.33 42.25
C VAL A 212 37.03 -0.71 40.84
N VAL A 213 36.11 0.04 40.23
CA VAL A 213 35.61 -0.24 38.87
C VAL A 213 36.73 -0.15 37.84
N TYR A 214 37.58 0.87 37.92
CA TYR A 214 38.68 1.06 36.98
C TYR A 214 39.72 -0.06 37.11
N THR A 215 40.15 -0.39 38.33
CA THR A 215 41.19 -1.41 38.56
C THR A 215 40.71 -2.80 38.16
N LEU A 216 39.55 -3.23 38.68
CA LEU A 216 39.02 -4.56 38.37
C LEU A 216 38.53 -4.64 36.92
N GLY A 217 37.84 -3.60 36.43
CA GLY A 217 37.31 -3.57 35.07
C GLY A 217 38.42 -3.66 34.02
N THR A 218 39.55 -2.98 34.23
CA THR A 218 40.71 -3.03 33.32
C THR A 218 41.38 -4.40 33.33
N ILE A 219 41.60 -5.00 34.51
CA ILE A 219 42.21 -6.34 34.60
C ILE A 219 41.31 -7.40 33.95
N LEU A 220 40.00 -7.31 34.16
CA LEU A 220 39.03 -8.23 33.59
C LEU A 220 38.89 -8.05 32.07
N SER A 221 38.87 -6.82 31.56
CA SER A 221 38.75 -6.59 30.12
C SER A 221 39.94 -7.15 29.32
N MET A 222 41.15 -7.11 29.90
CA MET A 222 42.36 -7.71 29.32
C MET A 222 42.29 -9.23 29.14
N GLN A 223 41.42 -9.93 29.87
CA GLN A 223 41.29 -11.39 29.77
C GLN A 223 40.59 -11.83 28.47
N ILE A 224 39.90 -10.92 27.77
CA ILE A 224 39.27 -11.23 26.49
C ILE A 224 40.35 -11.20 25.40
N PRO A 225 40.63 -12.31 24.69
CA PRO A 225 41.74 -12.38 23.73
C PRO A 225 41.70 -11.33 22.63
N PHE A 226 40.49 -10.99 22.16
CA PHE A 226 40.29 -9.95 21.14
C PHE A 226 40.71 -8.55 21.62
N VAL A 227 40.55 -8.28 22.92
CA VAL A 227 40.90 -7.01 23.55
C VAL A 227 42.38 -7.01 23.93
N GLY A 228 42.87 -8.08 24.55
CA GLY A 228 44.27 -8.24 24.95
C GLY A 228 44.78 -7.03 25.73
N PHE A 229 45.87 -6.42 25.25
CA PHE A 229 46.50 -5.26 25.89
C PHE A 229 45.98 -3.90 25.40
N GLN A 230 44.92 -3.85 24.58
CA GLN A 230 44.33 -2.59 24.11
C GLN A 230 44.07 -1.59 25.26
N PRO A 231 43.49 -1.96 26.41
CA PRO A 231 43.18 -1.00 27.48
C PRO A 231 44.36 -0.21 28.04
N VAL A 232 45.60 -0.68 27.84
CA VAL A 232 46.82 0.01 28.25
C VAL A 232 47.62 0.59 27.08
N SER A 233 47.43 0.10 25.86
CA SER A 233 48.20 0.54 24.69
C SER A 233 47.49 1.57 23.82
N THR A 234 46.15 1.58 23.78
CA THR A 234 45.39 2.44 22.86
C THR A 234 44.96 3.76 23.50
N SER A 235 44.98 4.85 22.73
CA SER A 235 44.48 6.17 23.15
C SER A 235 42.97 6.21 23.40
N GLU A 236 42.25 5.16 23.02
CA GLU A 236 40.81 5.02 23.26
C GLU A 236 40.47 4.82 24.75
N HIS A 237 41.44 4.38 25.56
CA HIS A 237 41.26 4.00 26.98
C HIS A 237 42.11 4.88 27.91
N MET A 238 43.02 5.69 27.35
CA MET A 238 43.87 6.63 28.06
C MET A 238 43.88 7.99 27.36
N ALA A 239 43.78 9.08 28.12
CA ALA A 239 44.05 10.43 27.62
C ALA A 239 45.55 10.69 27.32
N VAL A 240 46.41 9.66 27.32
CA VAL A 240 47.86 9.76 27.10
C VAL A 240 48.29 8.74 26.03
N GLU A 241 49.15 9.20 25.12
CA GLU A 241 49.43 8.65 23.78
C GLU A 241 50.49 7.52 23.79
N ILE A 242 50.11 6.29 23.40
CA ILE A 242 51.03 5.18 23.07
C ILE A 242 50.72 4.61 21.68
N ALA A 243 49.44 4.41 21.34
CA ALA A 243 48.97 4.14 19.97
C ALA A 243 47.79 5.06 19.61
N PRO A 244 47.74 5.59 18.37
CA PRO A 244 46.70 6.55 17.95
C PRO A 244 45.31 5.90 17.84
N TRP A 245 44.28 6.75 17.77
CA TRP A 245 42.88 6.35 17.58
C TRP A 245 42.72 5.42 16.37
N THR A 246 41.93 4.35 16.50
CA THR A 246 41.62 3.51 15.34
C THR A 246 40.73 4.26 14.34
N GLY A 247 40.86 3.96 13.05
CA GLY A 247 40.14 4.71 11.99
C GLY A 247 38.62 4.69 12.13
N ARG A 248 38.04 3.61 12.68
CA ARG A 248 36.60 3.52 12.96
C ARG A 248 36.16 4.52 14.03
N PHE A 249 36.86 4.59 15.17
CA PHE A 249 36.55 5.56 16.22
C PHE A 249 36.91 6.99 15.83
N TYR A 250 38.02 7.19 15.11
CA TYR A 250 38.42 8.51 14.61
C TYR A 250 37.38 9.11 13.67
N SER A 251 36.72 8.28 12.84
CA SER A 251 35.63 8.73 11.96
C SER A 251 34.40 9.29 12.69
N LEU A 252 34.23 8.97 13.98
CA LEU A 252 33.18 9.57 14.81
C LEU A 252 33.54 10.98 15.27
N LEU A 253 34.84 11.29 15.36
CA LEU A 253 35.36 12.62 15.68
C LEU A 253 35.49 13.48 14.42
N ASP A 254 36.01 12.90 13.34
CA ASP A 254 36.07 13.52 12.01
C ASP A 254 35.24 12.69 11.00
N PRO A 255 33.98 13.08 10.74
CA PRO A 255 33.09 12.35 9.82
C PRO A 255 33.56 12.38 8.36
N SER A 256 34.53 13.23 8.00
CA SER A 256 35.08 13.30 6.65
C SER A 256 36.20 12.29 6.41
N TYR A 257 36.87 11.83 7.47
CA TYR A 257 38.07 10.99 7.36
C TYR A 257 37.80 9.67 6.65
N ALA A 258 36.73 8.96 7.03
CA ALA A 258 36.38 7.66 6.45
C ALA A 258 36.10 7.76 4.95
N LYS A 259 35.31 8.76 4.52
CA LYS A 259 34.97 8.98 3.11
C LYS A 259 36.21 9.26 2.25
N ASN A 260 37.18 9.99 2.79
CA ASN A 260 38.34 10.46 2.04
C ASN A 260 39.50 9.46 2.02
N HIS A 261 39.71 8.69 3.10
CA HIS A 261 40.93 7.87 3.27
C HIS A 261 40.65 6.36 3.33
N ILE A 262 39.47 5.94 3.81
CA ILE A 262 39.17 4.52 4.05
C ILE A 262 37.80 4.18 3.44
N PRO A 263 37.73 3.94 2.11
CA PRO A 263 36.47 3.77 1.40
C PRO A 263 35.63 2.60 1.92
N ILE A 264 36.27 1.57 2.49
CA ILE A 264 35.56 0.42 3.06
C ILE A 264 34.69 0.81 4.27
N ILE A 265 35.14 1.73 5.13
CA ILE A 265 34.34 2.21 6.27
C ILE A 265 33.16 3.03 5.75
N ALA A 266 33.37 3.90 4.76
CA ALA A 266 32.31 4.71 4.18
C ALA A 266 31.28 3.90 3.36
N SER A 267 31.65 2.71 2.88
CA SER A 267 30.79 1.87 2.04
C SER A 267 29.61 1.22 2.80
N VAL A 268 29.71 1.08 4.12
CA VAL A 268 28.63 0.52 4.94
C VAL A 268 27.56 1.58 5.16
N SER A 269 26.31 1.28 4.80
CA SER A 269 25.18 2.21 4.93
C SER A 269 24.96 2.71 6.37
N GLU A 270 25.33 1.90 7.37
CA GLU A 270 25.19 2.24 8.79
C GLU A 270 26.15 3.33 9.29
N HIS A 271 27.24 3.60 8.55
CA HIS A 271 28.22 4.65 8.85
C HIS A 271 27.80 6.02 8.32
N GLN A 272 26.69 6.10 7.58
CA GLN A 272 26.17 7.37 7.08
C GLN A 272 25.54 8.21 8.20
N PRO A 273 25.52 9.54 8.06
CA PRO A 273 24.82 10.42 8.99
C PRO A 273 23.30 10.22 8.89
N THR A 274 22.61 10.40 10.01
CA THR A 274 21.15 10.28 10.10
C THR A 274 20.45 11.55 9.60
N THR A 275 19.33 11.38 8.89
CA THR A 275 18.43 12.50 8.53
C THR A 275 17.40 12.76 9.64
N TRP A 276 16.80 13.95 9.61
CA TRP A 276 15.74 14.31 10.57
C TRP A 276 14.52 13.39 10.49
N SER A 277 14.23 12.84 9.31
CA SER A 277 13.14 11.89 9.10
C SER A 277 13.35 10.60 9.90
N SER A 278 14.58 10.08 9.95
CA SER A 278 14.95 8.94 10.80
C SER A 278 14.78 9.27 12.29
N PHE A 279 15.07 10.50 12.72
CA PHE A 279 14.83 10.91 14.11
C PHE A 279 13.37 10.84 14.53
N TYR A 280 12.44 11.22 13.65
CA TYR A 280 11.00 11.15 13.93
C TYR A 280 10.48 9.71 13.81
N LEU A 281 10.86 9.00 12.75
CA LEU A 281 10.45 7.62 12.51
C LEU A 281 10.87 6.71 13.67
N ASP A 282 12.09 6.91 14.16
CA ASP A 282 12.69 6.07 15.19
C ASP A 282 12.63 6.67 16.61
N THR A 283 12.16 7.90 16.76
CA THR A 283 12.04 8.66 18.04
C THR A 283 13.38 8.94 18.77
N HIS A 284 14.42 9.39 18.06
CA HIS A 284 15.80 9.57 18.59
C HIS A 284 16.55 10.82 18.07
N ILE A 285 17.64 11.24 18.73
CA ILE A 285 18.51 12.39 18.35
C ILE A 285 19.99 11.97 18.31
N SER A 286 20.51 11.47 17.18
CA SER A 286 21.95 11.13 17.05
C SER A 286 22.52 11.71 15.75
N GLY A 287 23.25 12.82 15.80
CA GLY A 287 23.61 13.59 14.60
C GLY A 287 24.69 13.02 13.67
N VAL A 288 25.50 12.04 14.11
CA VAL A 288 26.76 11.68 13.40
C VAL A 288 26.70 10.34 12.67
N MET A 289 26.02 9.33 13.22
CA MET A 289 26.02 7.97 12.64
C MET A 289 24.73 7.22 12.97
N VAL A 290 24.18 6.50 11.98
CA VAL A 290 22.94 5.71 12.12
C VAL A 290 23.08 4.58 13.15
N ARG A 291 24.20 3.86 13.21
CA ARG A 291 24.37 2.75 14.18
C ARG A 291 24.40 3.19 15.65
N LEU A 292 24.82 4.44 15.94
CA LEU A 292 24.82 4.98 17.30
C LEU A 292 23.42 5.28 17.84
N MET A 293 22.39 5.22 16.98
CA MET A 293 20.98 5.35 17.36
C MET A 293 20.56 4.36 18.45
N LEU A 294 21.11 3.14 18.42
CA LEU A 294 20.78 2.08 19.38
C LEU A 294 21.15 2.44 20.83
N VAL A 295 22.27 3.13 21.03
CA VAL A 295 22.80 3.47 22.36
C VAL A 295 22.02 4.60 23.01
N LEU A 296 21.39 5.46 22.20
CA LEU A 296 20.63 6.61 22.68
C LEU A 296 19.19 6.25 23.08
N ALA A 297 18.62 5.20 22.48
CA ALA A 297 17.24 4.81 22.71
C ALA A 297 16.90 4.63 24.20
N PRO A 298 17.70 3.91 25.01
CA PRO A 298 17.43 3.78 26.43
C PRO A 298 17.48 5.10 27.20
N VAL A 299 18.41 6.00 26.85
CA VAL A 299 18.56 7.30 27.51
C VAL A 299 17.33 8.17 27.27
N MET A 300 16.82 8.18 26.03
CA MET A 300 15.60 8.92 25.69
C MET A 300 14.39 8.38 26.44
N CYS A 301 14.22 7.05 26.54
CA CYS A 301 13.14 6.45 27.33
C CYS A 301 13.22 6.86 28.82
N VAL A 302 14.42 6.88 29.40
CA VAL A 302 14.62 7.29 30.81
C VAL A 302 14.25 8.77 30.99
N ILE A 303 14.74 9.67 30.15
CA ILE A 303 14.47 11.11 30.24
C ILE A 303 12.98 11.39 30.00
N SER A 304 12.39 10.81 28.96
CA SER A 304 10.96 10.95 28.66
C SER A 304 10.08 10.39 29.77
N GLY A 305 10.46 9.24 30.36
CA GLY A 305 9.75 8.67 31.51
C GLY A 305 9.80 9.57 32.74
N ILE A 306 10.96 10.17 33.03
CA ILE A 306 11.13 11.17 34.11
C ILE A 306 10.27 12.41 33.85
N ALA A 307 10.28 12.93 32.62
CA ALA A 307 9.50 14.11 32.23
C ALA A 307 7.98 13.83 32.34
N ALA A 308 7.50 12.73 31.76
CA ALA A 308 6.09 12.34 31.84
C ALA A 308 5.65 12.11 33.29
N SER A 309 6.46 11.42 34.11
CA SER A 309 6.19 11.23 35.54
C SER A 309 6.14 12.55 36.31
N SER A 310 7.03 13.50 36.01
CA SER A 310 7.00 14.85 36.60
C SER A 310 5.70 15.59 36.26
N ILE A 311 5.23 15.47 35.02
CA ILE A 311 3.97 16.11 34.60
C ILE A 311 2.79 15.43 35.31
N PHE A 312 2.73 14.09 35.31
CA PHE A 312 1.70 13.35 36.03
C PHE A 312 1.66 13.70 37.53
N GLU A 313 2.81 13.73 38.22
CA GLU A 313 2.88 14.10 39.64
C GLU A 313 2.42 15.55 39.89
N SER A 314 2.78 16.49 39.01
CA SER A 314 2.43 17.90 39.19
C SER A 314 0.93 18.13 39.02
N PHE A 315 0.32 17.46 38.04
CA PHE A 315 -1.10 17.63 37.73
C PHE A 315 -1.99 16.75 38.62
N LEU A 316 -1.67 15.46 38.83
CA LEU A 316 -2.49 14.56 39.66
C LEU A 316 -2.62 15.01 41.12
N ARG A 317 -1.65 15.79 41.64
CA ARG A 317 -1.77 16.41 42.97
C ARG A 317 -2.97 17.35 43.11
N ASN A 318 -3.42 17.95 42.01
CA ASN A 318 -4.60 18.83 42.00
C ASN A 318 -5.91 18.06 42.23
N PHE A 319 -5.93 16.74 41.97
CA PHE A 319 -7.10 15.88 42.22
C PHE A 319 -7.18 15.34 43.65
N SER A 320 -6.09 15.37 44.42
CA SER A 320 -6.13 14.87 45.79
C SER A 320 -6.76 15.92 46.70
N PRO A 321 -7.90 15.65 47.37
CA PRO A 321 -8.28 16.47 48.50
C PRO A 321 -7.16 16.38 49.53
N SER A 322 -6.75 17.53 50.06
CA SER A 322 -5.71 17.66 51.07
C SER A 322 -6.01 16.77 52.28
N THR A 323 -5.46 15.56 52.30
CA THR A 323 -5.37 14.74 53.52
C THR A 323 -4.19 15.27 54.34
N SER A 324 -4.35 16.49 54.85
CA SER A 324 -3.46 17.00 55.89
C SER A 324 -3.87 16.35 57.20
N THR A 325 -3.21 15.25 57.57
CA THR A 325 -2.99 14.93 58.98
C THR A 325 -2.31 16.14 59.60
N GLY A 326 -2.97 16.75 60.59
CA GLY A 326 -2.53 17.99 61.19
C GLY A 326 -1.13 17.86 61.78
N LEU A 327 -0.21 18.68 61.30
CA LEU A 327 0.99 19.19 61.97
C LEU A 327 1.89 19.88 60.91
N GLU A 328 1.42 20.93 60.24
CA GLU A 328 2.27 21.91 59.53
C GLU A 328 1.42 23.05 58.93
N LYS A 329 0.72 23.80 59.78
CA LYS A 329 0.14 25.10 59.40
C LYS A 329 1.06 26.20 59.93
N LYS A 330 2.14 26.50 59.22
CA LYS A 330 2.85 27.80 59.26
C LYS A 330 3.95 27.84 58.21
N SER A 331 3.56 28.05 56.96
CA SER A 331 4.33 28.77 55.90
C SER A 331 3.90 28.29 54.52
N LYS A 332 2.93 28.99 53.92
CA LYS A 332 3.01 29.55 52.56
C LYS A 332 1.68 30.22 52.20
N LYS A 333 1.81 31.51 51.92
CA LYS A 333 0.77 32.45 51.50
C LYS A 333 0.91 32.61 49.98
N HIS A 334 -0.22 32.75 49.29
CA HIS A 334 -0.39 33.03 47.85
C HIS A 334 -0.13 31.88 46.85
N GLU A 335 -1.20 31.19 46.46
CA GLU A 335 -1.41 30.76 45.08
C GLU A 335 -2.90 30.96 44.76
N ASN A 336 -3.19 31.69 43.67
CA ASN A 336 -4.55 31.97 43.22
C ASN A 336 -5.28 30.65 42.92
N ASP A 337 -6.36 30.39 43.65
CA ASP A 337 -7.21 29.23 43.46
C ASP A 337 -8.21 29.50 42.34
N TYR A 338 -7.79 29.25 41.11
CA TYR A 338 -8.67 29.34 39.95
C TYR A 338 -9.60 28.12 39.87
N SER A 339 -10.90 28.35 39.70
CA SER A 339 -11.97 27.33 39.67
C SER A 339 -11.79 26.21 38.65
N TRP A 340 -10.95 26.40 37.63
CA TRP A 340 -10.76 25.48 36.51
C TRP A 340 -9.54 24.53 36.68
N LYS A 341 -8.84 24.55 37.83
CA LYS A 341 -7.67 23.67 38.07
C LYS A 341 -7.93 22.18 37.81
N ASN A 342 -9.10 21.68 38.21
CA ASN A 342 -9.47 20.28 37.99
C ASN A 342 -9.70 19.99 36.50
N GLU A 343 -10.35 20.89 35.78
CA GLU A 343 -10.61 20.77 34.34
C GLU A 343 -9.31 20.79 33.52
N VAL A 344 -8.36 21.67 33.86
CA VAL A 344 -7.01 21.68 33.24
C VAL A 344 -6.31 20.38 33.49
N THR A 345 -6.38 19.89 34.73
CA THR A 345 -5.70 18.66 35.12
C THR A 345 -6.26 17.46 34.36
N THR A 346 -7.59 17.34 34.25
CA THR A 346 -8.25 16.34 33.39
C THR A 346 -7.78 16.47 31.95
N THR A 347 -7.74 17.69 31.42
CA THR A 347 -7.37 17.95 30.02
C THR A 347 -5.92 17.57 29.73
N VAL A 348 -4.98 17.93 30.61
CA VAL A 348 -3.55 17.59 30.46
C VAL A 348 -3.33 16.08 30.56
N VAL A 349 -3.97 15.41 31.51
CA VAL A 349 -3.90 13.94 31.63
C VAL A 349 -4.49 13.25 30.40
N PHE A 350 -5.61 13.75 29.88
CA PHE A 350 -6.23 13.25 28.66
C PHE A 350 -5.30 13.42 27.44
N ILE A 351 -4.71 14.61 27.26
CA ILE A 351 -3.74 14.89 26.20
C ILE A 351 -2.55 13.94 26.29
N LEU A 352 -1.92 13.79 27.47
CA LEU A 352 -0.79 12.88 27.64
C LEU A 352 -1.16 11.43 27.35
N THR A 353 -2.35 11.00 27.75
CA THR A 353 -2.85 9.65 27.47
C THR A 353 -3.02 9.44 25.96
N LEU A 354 -3.58 10.41 25.24
CA LEU A 354 -3.65 10.39 23.77
C LEU A 354 -2.26 10.32 23.13
N PHE A 355 -1.27 11.05 23.66
CA PHE A 355 0.12 10.95 23.19
C PHE A 355 0.70 9.54 23.36
N PHE A 356 0.48 8.88 24.51
CA PHE A 356 0.94 7.50 24.71
C PHE A 356 0.23 6.48 23.80
N ILE A 357 -1.07 6.67 23.55
CA ILE A 357 -1.82 5.84 22.60
C ILE A 357 -1.25 6.02 21.20
N ASN A 358 -1.07 7.26 20.74
CA ASN A 358 -0.49 7.56 19.44
C ASN A 358 0.94 7.02 19.29
N TYR A 359 1.76 7.18 20.33
CA TYR A 359 3.11 6.59 20.40
C TYR A 359 3.06 5.07 20.20
N THR A 360 2.12 4.39 20.85
CA THR A 360 1.97 2.92 20.73
C THR A 360 1.58 2.51 19.32
N PHE A 361 0.63 3.22 18.69
CA PHE A 361 0.23 2.97 17.30
C PHE A 361 1.38 3.22 16.32
N HIS A 362 2.11 4.33 16.49
CA HIS A 362 3.30 4.64 15.69
C HIS A 362 4.33 3.53 15.80
N CYS A 363 4.71 3.14 17.02
CA CYS A 363 5.73 2.13 17.26
C CYS A 363 5.35 0.77 16.64
N THR A 364 4.08 0.39 16.76
CA THR A 364 3.56 -0.86 16.17
C THR A 364 3.60 -0.82 14.65
N THR A 365 3.14 0.28 14.05
CA THR A 365 3.10 0.45 12.59
C THR A 365 4.50 0.43 11.97
N ILE A 366 5.46 1.14 12.58
CA ILE A 366 6.85 1.17 12.11
C ILE A 366 7.50 -0.21 12.25
N THR A 367 7.27 -0.89 13.38
CA THR A 367 7.80 -2.26 13.59
C THR A 367 7.27 -3.23 12.54
N GLU A 368 5.97 -3.20 12.26
CA GLU A 368 5.34 -4.07 11.26
C GLU A 368 5.83 -3.76 9.83
N THR A 369 5.84 -2.49 9.44
CA THR A 369 6.06 -2.12 8.04
C THR A 369 7.54 -2.05 7.64
N ALA A 370 8.42 -1.58 8.54
CA ALA A 370 9.81 -1.29 8.20
C ALA A 370 10.79 -2.35 8.73
N TYR A 371 10.61 -2.80 9.98
CA TYR A 371 11.61 -3.62 10.68
C TYR A 371 11.34 -5.13 10.64
N SER A 372 10.12 -5.57 10.31
CA SER A 372 9.75 -6.99 10.30
C SER A 372 10.04 -7.74 8.98
N SER A 373 10.89 -7.19 8.11
CA SER A 373 11.19 -7.75 6.78
C SER A 373 12.43 -8.67 6.78
N PRO A 374 12.33 -9.93 6.31
CA PRO A 374 13.49 -10.81 6.18
C PRO A 374 14.40 -10.38 5.01
N SER A 375 15.73 -10.40 5.19
CA SER A 375 16.67 -10.01 4.13
C SER A 375 17.02 -11.15 3.16
N ILE A 376 16.82 -12.42 3.58
CA ILE A 376 17.15 -13.61 2.78
C ILE A 376 16.03 -13.98 1.80
N VAL A 377 14.80 -13.68 2.19
CA VAL A 377 13.60 -14.07 1.47
C VAL A 377 12.94 -12.78 1.00
N LEU A 378 12.95 -12.54 -0.31
CA LEU A 378 12.37 -11.32 -0.85
C LEU A 378 10.86 -11.51 -0.99
N SER A 379 10.09 -10.56 -0.46
CA SER A 379 8.63 -10.56 -0.60
C SER A 379 8.18 -9.45 -1.54
N ALA A 380 7.40 -9.80 -2.56
CA ALA A 380 6.67 -8.86 -3.40
C ALA A 380 5.16 -9.05 -3.22
N ARG A 381 4.38 -8.09 -3.71
CA ARG A 381 2.91 -8.21 -3.77
C ARG A 381 2.48 -8.37 -5.21
N SER A 382 1.68 -9.39 -5.49
CA SER A 382 0.96 -9.54 -6.76
C SER A 382 -0.02 -8.38 -6.95
N GLY A 383 -0.42 -8.09 -8.20
CA GLY A 383 -1.43 -7.08 -8.51
C GLY A 383 -2.79 -7.28 -7.81
N HIS A 384 -3.07 -8.51 -7.34
CA HIS A 384 -4.26 -8.85 -6.55
C HIS A 384 -4.06 -8.72 -5.02
N GLY A 385 -2.90 -8.25 -4.56
CA GLY A 385 -2.57 -8.10 -3.14
C GLY A 385 -2.02 -9.38 -2.46
N ASN A 386 -1.94 -10.51 -3.17
CA ASN A 386 -1.35 -11.74 -2.63
C ASN A 386 0.19 -11.61 -2.49
N PRO A 387 0.79 -12.04 -1.37
CA PRO A 387 2.24 -12.02 -1.21
C PRO A 387 2.89 -13.09 -2.09
N ILE A 388 3.83 -12.68 -2.94
CA ILE A 388 4.74 -13.54 -3.70
C ILE A 388 6.07 -13.54 -2.95
N ILE A 389 6.67 -14.71 -2.81
CA ILE A 389 7.93 -14.88 -2.11
C ILE A 389 8.97 -15.41 -3.09
N PHE A 390 10.07 -14.69 -3.26
CA PHE A 390 11.25 -15.13 -4.00
C PHE A 390 12.31 -15.63 -3.01
N ASP A 391 12.85 -16.81 -3.29
CA ASP A 391 13.74 -17.53 -2.37
C ASP A 391 15.09 -17.90 -3.00
N ASP A 392 15.48 -17.14 -4.00
CA ASP A 392 16.55 -17.45 -4.93
C ASP A 392 17.92 -17.55 -4.22
N PHE A 393 18.12 -16.77 -3.15
CA PHE A 393 19.33 -16.85 -2.32
C PHE A 393 19.49 -18.25 -1.70
N ARG A 394 18.44 -18.78 -1.07
CA ARG A 394 18.51 -20.10 -0.41
C ARG A 394 18.66 -21.19 -1.46
N GLU A 395 17.96 -21.07 -2.58
CA GLU A 395 18.09 -22.02 -3.69
C GLU A 395 19.52 -22.06 -4.23
N ALA A 396 20.11 -20.91 -4.55
CA ALA A 396 21.48 -20.82 -5.06
C ALA A 396 22.52 -21.35 -4.06
N TYR A 397 22.41 -20.98 -2.79
CA TYR A 397 23.32 -21.49 -1.74
C TYR A 397 23.14 -23.00 -1.53
N TYR A 398 21.91 -23.51 -1.60
CA TYR A 398 21.65 -24.94 -1.47
C TYR A 398 22.17 -25.72 -2.68
N TRP A 399 22.06 -25.16 -3.88
CA TRP A 399 22.65 -25.71 -5.10
C TRP A 399 24.18 -25.82 -4.96
N LEU A 400 24.84 -24.75 -4.53
CA LEU A 400 26.29 -24.77 -4.26
C LEU A 400 26.65 -25.86 -3.26
N ARG A 401 25.86 -26.03 -2.20
CA ARG A 401 26.11 -27.06 -1.18
C ARG A 401 26.01 -28.48 -1.72
N MET A 402 25.05 -28.75 -2.60
CA MET A 402 24.74 -30.12 -3.04
C MET A 402 25.46 -30.54 -4.32
N ASN A 403 25.89 -29.58 -5.15
CA ASN A 403 26.38 -29.87 -6.50
C ASN A 403 27.86 -29.53 -6.74
N THR A 404 28.56 -28.93 -5.77
CA THR A 404 29.99 -28.63 -5.90
C THR A 404 30.84 -29.54 -5.02
N PRO A 405 32.12 -29.80 -5.35
CA PRO A 405 33.07 -30.43 -4.43
C PRO A 405 33.15 -29.71 -3.07
N PRO A 406 33.34 -30.42 -1.95
CA PRO A 406 33.31 -29.82 -0.60
C PRO A 406 34.45 -28.81 -0.34
N ASP A 407 35.55 -28.94 -1.06
CA ASP A 407 36.75 -28.09 -1.03
C ASP A 407 36.70 -26.91 -2.02
N SER A 408 35.59 -26.75 -2.74
CA SER A 408 35.43 -25.67 -3.73
C SER A 408 35.53 -24.29 -3.09
N LYS A 409 36.29 -23.40 -3.71
CA LYS A 409 36.48 -22.01 -3.25
C LYS A 409 35.59 -21.06 -4.03
N ILE A 410 34.74 -20.34 -3.30
CA ILE A 410 33.75 -19.43 -3.85
C ILE A 410 34.24 -17.99 -3.69
N MET A 411 34.41 -17.28 -4.80
CA MET A 411 34.66 -15.84 -4.82
C MET A 411 33.33 -15.08 -4.91
N SER A 412 33.09 -14.18 -3.96
CA SER A 412 31.94 -13.27 -3.94
C SER A 412 32.35 -11.93 -3.32
N TRP A 413 31.45 -10.95 -3.35
CA TRP A 413 31.64 -9.73 -2.55
C TRP A 413 31.56 -10.04 -1.03
N TRP A 414 32.22 -9.21 -0.21
CA TRP A 414 32.40 -9.46 1.23
C TRP A 414 31.07 -9.50 2.01
N ASP A 415 30.04 -8.81 1.52
CA ASP A 415 28.66 -8.81 2.02
C ASP A 415 28.07 -10.22 2.24
N TYR A 416 28.44 -11.18 1.39
CA TYR A 416 27.80 -12.49 1.32
C TYR A 416 28.62 -13.61 1.96
N GLY A 417 29.88 -13.36 2.33
CA GLY A 417 30.80 -14.40 2.80
C GLY A 417 30.23 -15.24 3.95
N TYR A 418 29.64 -14.59 4.96
CA TYR A 418 29.00 -15.29 6.07
C TYR A 418 27.79 -16.15 5.66
N GLN A 419 27.02 -15.69 4.68
CA GLN A 419 25.85 -16.44 4.19
C GLN A 419 26.29 -17.69 3.44
N ILE A 420 27.32 -17.57 2.59
CA ILE A 420 27.87 -18.69 1.82
C ILE A 420 28.45 -19.74 2.76
N THR A 421 29.32 -19.37 3.71
CA THR A 421 29.89 -20.33 4.67
C THR A 421 28.79 -21.01 5.50
N ALA A 422 27.75 -20.28 5.93
CA ALA A 422 26.72 -20.86 6.78
C ALA A 422 25.66 -21.69 6.03
N MET A 423 25.29 -21.33 4.81
CA MET A 423 24.23 -21.98 4.03
C MET A 423 24.77 -22.93 2.99
N ALA A 424 25.73 -22.48 2.17
CA ALA A 424 26.37 -23.28 1.14
C ALA A 424 27.43 -24.23 1.72
N ASN A 425 28.00 -23.91 2.90
CA ASN A 425 29.03 -24.70 3.56
C ASN A 425 30.23 -24.95 2.63
N ARG A 426 30.80 -23.86 2.12
CA ARG A 426 31.95 -23.82 1.21
C ARG A 426 32.95 -22.76 1.63
N THR A 427 34.18 -22.92 1.13
CA THR A 427 35.30 -22.03 1.42
C THR A 427 35.10 -20.69 0.72
N VAL A 428 35.32 -19.59 1.44
CA VAL A 428 35.18 -18.21 0.93
C VAL A 428 36.49 -17.44 1.02
N LEU A 429 36.75 -16.60 0.01
CA LEU A 429 37.97 -15.80 -0.06
C LEU A 429 37.92 -14.55 0.83
N VAL A 430 36.76 -13.90 0.91
CA VAL A 430 36.54 -12.68 1.68
C VAL A 430 35.28 -12.80 2.51
N ASP A 431 35.27 -12.15 3.69
CA ASP A 431 34.11 -12.15 4.58
C ASP A 431 33.78 -10.74 5.11
N ASN A 432 32.68 -10.66 5.85
CA ASN A 432 32.10 -9.43 6.36
C ASN A 432 32.88 -8.81 7.55
N ASN A 433 33.91 -9.49 8.09
CA ASN A 433 34.75 -8.91 9.15
C ASN A 433 35.67 -7.81 8.64
N THR A 434 35.98 -7.81 7.34
CA THR A 434 36.77 -6.77 6.66
C THR A 434 38.11 -6.45 7.32
N TRP A 435 38.79 -7.45 7.90
CA TRP A 435 40.04 -7.23 8.65
C TRP A 435 41.28 -7.03 7.76
N ASN A 436 41.28 -7.60 6.55
CA ASN A 436 42.36 -7.40 5.57
C ASN A 436 41.86 -6.71 4.29
N ASN A 437 42.04 -5.40 4.25
CA ASN A 437 41.62 -4.55 3.12
C ASN A 437 42.34 -4.89 1.81
N THR A 438 43.59 -5.37 1.88
CA THR A 438 44.36 -5.68 0.66
C THR A 438 43.79 -6.89 -0.08
N HIS A 439 43.29 -7.87 0.66
CA HIS A 439 42.66 -9.07 0.09
C HIS A 439 41.31 -8.73 -0.55
N ILE A 440 40.49 -7.90 0.12
CA ILE A 440 39.23 -7.38 -0.45
C ILE A 440 39.49 -6.54 -1.70
N SER A 441 40.53 -5.71 -1.67
CA SER A 441 40.97 -4.95 -2.84
C SER A 441 41.34 -5.87 -4.00
N ARG A 442 41.97 -7.02 -3.75
CA ARG A 442 42.30 -8.01 -4.80
C ARG A 442 41.04 -8.61 -5.43
N VAL A 443 40.02 -8.95 -4.64
CA VAL A 443 38.71 -9.38 -5.17
C VAL A 443 38.02 -8.26 -5.96
N GLY A 444 38.06 -7.01 -5.46
CA GLY A 444 37.54 -5.84 -6.16
C GLY A 444 38.23 -5.61 -7.52
N GLN A 445 39.55 -5.82 -7.60
CA GLN A 445 40.32 -5.77 -8.85
C GLN A 445 39.87 -6.85 -9.83
N ALA A 446 39.67 -8.08 -9.37
CA ALA A 446 39.17 -9.17 -10.23
C ALA A 446 37.80 -8.84 -10.83
N MET A 447 36.87 -8.30 -10.02
CA MET A 447 35.53 -7.96 -10.46
C MET A 447 35.48 -6.76 -11.42
N SER A 448 36.39 -5.79 -11.26
CA SER A 448 36.39 -4.56 -12.04
C SER A 448 37.29 -4.60 -13.29
N SER A 449 38.24 -5.54 -13.36
CA SER A 449 39.14 -5.66 -14.51
C SER A 449 38.49 -6.34 -15.73
N PRO A 450 39.10 -6.21 -16.93
CA PRO A 450 38.77 -7.05 -18.07
C PRO A 450 39.13 -8.52 -17.82
N GLU A 451 38.61 -9.39 -18.67
CA GLU A 451 38.62 -10.85 -18.50
C GLU A 451 40.01 -11.48 -18.40
N ASP A 452 40.97 -11.00 -19.18
CA ASP A 452 42.36 -11.48 -19.19
C ASP A 452 43.02 -11.31 -17.81
N LYS A 453 42.97 -10.09 -17.26
CA LYS A 453 43.54 -9.76 -15.95
C LYS A 453 42.74 -10.37 -14.82
N ALA A 454 41.40 -10.35 -14.92
CA ALA A 454 40.55 -10.93 -13.89
C ALA A 454 40.79 -12.44 -13.76
N TYR A 455 40.95 -13.15 -14.88
CA TYR A 455 41.26 -14.57 -14.90
C TYR A 455 42.63 -14.88 -14.29
N GLU A 456 43.66 -14.07 -14.57
CA GLU A 456 44.97 -14.18 -13.91
C GLU A 456 44.85 -14.06 -12.38
N ILE A 457 44.06 -13.09 -11.88
CA ILE A 457 43.83 -12.90 -10.45
C ILE A 457 43.05 -14.09 -9.85
N MET A 458 42.04 -14.59 -10.55
CA MET A 458 41.26 -15.75 -10.11
C MET A 458 42.10 -17.03 -10.05
N GLN A 459 43.04 -17.20 -10.98
CA GLN A 459 44.02 -18.30 -10.95
C GLN A 459 45.03 -18.14 -9.80
N GLU A 460 45.55 -16.93 -9.56
CA GLU A 460 46.45 -16.65 -8.43
C GLU A 460 45.80 -17.00 -7.08
N LEU A 461 44.50 -16.72 -6.95
CA LEU A 461 43.72 -16.97 -5.74
C LEU A 461 43.08 -18.36 -5.70
N ASP A 462 43.31 -19.20 -6.71
CA ASP A 462 42.80 -20.58 -6.81
C ASP A 462 41.27 -20.64 -6.62
N VAL A 463 40.54 -19.83 -7.42
CA VAL A 463 39.07 -19.72 -7.39
C VAL A 463 38.43 -20.75 -8.30
N ASP A 464 37.46 -21.52 -7.78
CA ASP A 464 36.69 -22.50 -8.55
C ASP A 464 35.37 -21.93 -9.09
N TYR A 465 34.65 -21.18 -8.25
CA TYR A 465 33.34 -20.62 -8.60
C TYR A 465 33.27 -19.14 -8.23
N VAL A 466 32.51 -18.37 -9.01
CA VAL A 466 32.20 -16.97 -8.75
C VAL A 466 30.70 -16.82 -8.55
N LEU A 467 30.29 -16.20 -7.45
CA LEU A 467 28.90 -15.89 -7.16
C LEU A 467 28.67 -14.38 -7.20
N VAL A 468 27.74 -13.97 -8.07
CA VAL A 468 27.32 -12.58 -8.28
C VAL A 468 25.81 -12.50 -8.15
N ILE A 469 25.30 -11.51 -7.43
CA ILE A 469 23.87 -11.26 -7.26
C ILE A 469 23.41 -10.20 -8.25
N PHE A 470 22.47 -10.60 -9.12
CA PHE A 470 21.90 -9.74 -10.14
C PHE A 470 20.40 -9.57 -9.94
N GLY A 471 19.97 -8.32 -9.76
CA GLY A 471 18.60 -7.95 -9.43
C GLY A 471 17.76 -7.42 -10.60
N GLY A 472 18.30 -7.41 -11.82
CA GLY A 472 17.74 -6.64 -12.93
C GLY A 472 16.35 -7.07 -13.41
N LEU A 473 15.98 -8.34 -13.25
CA LEU A 473 14.66 -8.85 -13.69
C LEU A 473 13.53 -8.45 -12.74
N ILE A 474 13.77 -8.54 -11.44
CA ILE A 474 12.76 -8.27 -10.39
C ILE A 474 12.84 -6.84 -9.85
N GLY A 475 13.83 -6.06 -10.25
CA GLY A 475 14.09 -4.72 -9.74
C GLY A 475 14.65 -4.71 -8.31
N TYR A 476 15.49 -5.69 -7.96
CA TYR A 476 16.14 -5.73 -6.65
C TYR A 476 17.26 -4.69 -6.56
N ALA A 477 17.05 -3.65 -5.78
CA ALA A 477 17.95 -2.49 -5.72
C ALA A 477 19.31 -2.77 -5.05
N SER A 478 19.45 -3.82 -4.23
CA SER A 478 20.71 -4.11 -3.51
C SER A 478 21.59 -5.15 -4.23
N ASP A 479 21.58 -5.12 -5.56
CA ASP A 479 22.39 -6.01 -6.39
C ASP A 479 23.88 -5.58 -6.45
N ASP A 480 24.71 -6.42 -7.06
CA ASP A 480 26.16 -6.18 -7.12
C ASP A 480 26.54 -5.08 -8.12
N ILE A 481 25.67 -4.77 -9.10
CA ILE A 481 25.86 -3.67 -10.05
C ILE A 481 25.77 -2.31 -9.35
N ASN A 482 24.83 -2.13 -8.42
CA ASN A 482 24.73 -0.90 -7.63
C ASN A 482 25.86 -0.77 -6.60
N LYS A 483 26.43 -1.90 -6.15
CA LYS A 483 27.61 -1.92 -5.26
C LYS A 483 28.94 -1.82 -6.01
N PHE A 484 28.93 -1.97 -7.33
CA PHE A 484 30.14 -2.08 -8.15
C PHE A 484 31.09 -0.89 -8.02
N LEU A 485 30.56 0.32 -7.86
CA LEU A 485 31.37 1.52 -7.67
C LEU A 485 32.24 1.44 -6.40
N TRP A 486 31.74 0.80 -5.33
CA TRP A 486 32.54 0.53 -4.13
C TRP A 486 33.64 -0.50 -4.40
N MET A 487 33.37 -1.50 -5.23
CA MET A 487 34.37 -2.48 -5.64
C MET A 487 35.51 -1.82 -6.41
N ILE A 488 35.19 -0.87 -7.28
CA ILE A 488 36.18 -0.07 -8.03
C ILE A 488 37.03 0.79 -7.07
N ARG A 489 36.39 1.55 -6.17
CA ARG A 489 37.09 2.40 -5.19
C ARG A 489 38.03 1.61 -4.28
N ILE A 490 37.56 0.46 -3.77
CA ILE A 490 38.36 -0.40 -2.89
C ILE A 490 39.44 -1.12 -3.71
N GLY A 491 39.12 -1.58 -4.92
CA GLY A 491 40.06 -2.21 -5.85
C GLY A 491 41.22 -1.30 -6.23
N GLY A 492 40.95 -0.01 -6.49
CA GLY A 492 41.93 1.01 -6.85
C GLY A 492 42.73 1.59 -5.68
N SER A 493 42.35 1.29 -4.44
CA SER A 493 43.00 1.87 -3.24
C SER A 493 44.39 1.31 -2.93
N THR A 494 44.73 0.13 -3.47
CA THR A 494 46.03 -0.52 -3.21
C THR A 494 47.01 -0.31 -4.35
N GLU A 495 48.31 -0.47 -4.07
CA GLU A 495 49.36 -0.24 -5.05
C GLU A 495 49.22 -1.09 -6.33
N LYS A 496 48.87 -2.37 -6.19
CA LYS A 496 48.58 -3.27 -7.33
C LYS A 496 47.38 -2.79 -8.15
N GLY A 497 46.42 -2.13 -7.51
CA GLY A 497 45.18 -1.63 -8.11
C GLY A 497 45.25 -0.22 -8.69
N LYS A 498 46.38 0.48 -8.62
CA LYS A 498 46.55 1.89 -9.10
C LYS A 498 46.11 2.13 -10.56
N HIS A 499 46.08 1.07 -11.37
CA HIS A 499 45.64 1.12 -12.76
C HIS A 499 44.10 1.18 -12.93
N ILE A 500 43.35 0.91 -11.86
CA ILE A 500 41.89 0.99 -11.82
C ILE A 500 41.52 2.37 -11.29
N LYS A 501 40.93 3.20 -12.16
CA LYS A 501 40.46 4.54 -11.80
C LYS A 501 38.95 4.60 -11.90
N GLU A 502 38.31 5.25 -10.93
CA GLU A 502 36.85 5.43 -10.91
C GLU A 502 36.35 6.19 -12.14
N GLU A 503 37.10 7.20 -12.58
CA GLU A 503 36.78 8.05 -13.73
C GLU A 503 36.60 7.26 -15.04
N ASP A 504 37.32 6.15 -15.20
CA ASP A 504 37.29 5.34 -16.43
C ASP A 504 35.94 4.60 -16.62
N TYR A 505 35.12 4.48 -15.57
CA TYR A 505 33.83 3.78 -15.61
C TYR A 505 32.65 4.72 -15.88
N TYR A 506 32.86 6.04 -15.86
CA TYR A 506 31.84 7.00 -16.24
C TYR A 506 31.82 7.24 -17.74
N SER A 507 30.65 7.57 -18.28
CA SER A 507 30.52 8.03 -19.67
C SER A 507 31.32 9.33 -19.89
N ALA A 508 31.48 9.75 -21.15
CA ALA A 508 32.11 11.03 -21.47
C ALA A 508 31.39 12.26 -20.86
N THR A 509 30.12 12.12 -20.48
CA THR A 509 29.33 13.14 -19.78
C THR A 509 29.47 13.09 -18.26
N GLY A 510 30.18 12.09 -17.72
CA GLY A 510 30.35 11.88 -16.28
C GLY A 510 29.22 11.06 -15.63
N GLU A 511 28.37 10.41 -16.41
CA GLU A 511 27.24 9.61 -15.91
C GLU A 511 27.63 8.13 -15.74
N TYR A 512 27.13 7.48 -14.68
CA TYR A 512 27.27 6.03 -14.48
C TYR A 512 26.14 5.31 -15.23
N ARG A 513 26.47 4.70 -16.37
CA ARG A 513 25.49 4.06 -17.28
C ARG A 513 25.91 2.66 -17.69
N VAL A 514 24.91 1.81 -17.85
CA VAL A 514 25.04 0.39 -18.25
C VAL A 514 24.48 0.11 -19.65
N ASP A 515 23.93 1.14 -20.30
CA ASP A 515 23.43 1.07 -21.67
C ASP A 515 24.55 1.29 -22.69
N LYS A 516 24.18 1.45 -23.96
CA LYS A 516 25.12 1.65 -25.08
C LYS A 516 25.99 2.90 -24.93
N GLU A 517 25.58 3.87 -24.12
CA GLU A 517 26.31 5.11 -23.86
C GLU A 517 27.25 5.00 -22.64
N GLY A 518 27.25 3.84 -21.97
CA GLY A 518 28.20 3.51 -20.91
C GLY A 518 29.65 3.48 -21.41
N SER A 519 30.61 3.68 -20.49
CA SER A 519 32.03 3.61 -20.82
C SER A 519 32.42 2.24 -21.38
N LYS A 520 33.37 2.22 -22.32
CA LYS A 520 33.96 0.97 -22.82
C LYS A 520 34.58 0.14 -21.70
N THR A 521 35.14 0.79 -20.67
CA THR A 521 35.71 0.09 -19.50
C THR A 521 34.63 -0.58 -18.68
N MET A 522 33.48 0.09 -18.47
CA MET A 522 32.32 -0.47 -17.77
C MET A 522 31.76 -1.70 -18.50
N LEU A 523 31.52 -1.58 -19.81
CA LEU A 523 30.96 -2.67 -20.64
C LEU A 523 31.90 -3.87 -20.79
N ASN A 524 33.22 -3.65 -20.67
CA ASN A 524 34.23 -4.72 -20.74
C ASN A 524 34.64 -5.29 -19.37
N SER A 525 34.11 -4.74 -18.27
CA SER A 525 34.40 -5.24 -16.93
C SER A 525 33.81 -6.64 -16.70
N MET A 526 34.47 -7.45 -15.87
CA MET A 526 33.96 -8.79 -15.55
C MET A 526 32.63 -8.74 -14.81
N MET A 527 32.41 -7.78 -13.91
CA MET A 527 31.11 -7.63 -13.23
C MET A 527 29.97 -7.43 -14.23
N TYR A 528 30.13 -6.55 -15.23
CA TYR A 528 29.12 -6.35 -16.27
C TYR A 528 28.86 -7.64 -17.05
N LYS A 529 29.93 -8.33 -17.49
CA LYS A 529 29.83 -9.59 -18.23
C LYS A 529 29.16 -10.69 -17.42
N PHE A 530 29.46 -10.82 -16.12
CA PHE A 530 28.84 -11.81 -15.25
C PHE A 530 27.34 -11.54 -15.06
N SER A 531 26.94 -10.30 -14.78
CA SER A 531 25.54 -9.98 -14.49
C SER A 531 24.64 -9.96 -15.73
N TYR A 532 25.15 -9.54 -16.89
CA TYR A 532 24.35 -9.37 -18.12
C TYR A 532 24.50 -10.51 -19.15
N TYR A 533 25.17 -11.61 -18.80
CA TYR A 533 25.33 -12.76 -19.68
C TYR A 533 23.95 -13.34 -20.08
N ARG A 534 23.66 -13.39 -21.39
CA ARG A 534 22.38 -13.81 -21.97
C ARG A 534 21.15 -13.03 -21.47
N PHE A 535 21.33 -11.93 -20.74
CA PHE A 535 20.20 -11.12 -20.26
C PHE A 535 19.44 -10.45 -21.41
N GLY A 536 20.13 -10.07 -22.50
CA GLY A 536 19.49 -9.49 -23.68
C GLY A 536 18.47 -10.40 -24.38
N ASP A 537 18.61 -11.73 -24.22
CA ASP A 537 17.69 -12.72 -24.79
C ASP A 537 16.50 -13.01 -23.87
N THR A 538 16.51 -12.52 -22.62
CA THR A 538 15.49 -12.83 -21.62
C THR A 538 14.13 -12.31 -21.99
N ASN A 539 13.97 -11.15 -22.64
CA ASN A 539 12.64 -10.73 -23.11
C ASN A 539 12.03 -11.77 -24.06
N ARG A 540 12.85 -12.46 -24.87
CA ARG A 540 12.37 -13.52 -25.76
C ARG A 540 11.97 -14.77 -24.97
N LEU A 541 12.76 -15.15 -23.97
CA LEU A 541 12.51 -16.34 -23.12
C LEU A 541 11.43 -16.14 -22.06
N VAL A 542 11.29 -14.93 -21.52
CA VAL A 542 10.27 -14.51 -20.55
C VAL A 542 8.93 -14.38 -21.27
N THR A 543 8.89 -13.84 -22.50
CA THR A 543 7.68 -13.93 -23.33
C THR A 543 7.29 -15.39 -23.56
N ILE A 544 8.24 -16.29 -23.85
CA ILE A 544 7.96 -17.73 -24.02
C ILE A 544 7.52 -18.40 -22.69
N ALA A 545 8.16 -18.10 -21.55
CA ALA A 545 7.87 -18.74 -20.26
C ALA A 545 6.60 -18.20 -19.57
N PHE A 546 6.29 -16.90 -19.69
CA PHE A 546 5.01 -16.35 -19.24
C PHE A 546 3.84 -16.71 -20.17
N GLU A 547 4.11 -17.09 -21.41
CA GLU A 547 3.13 -17.71 -22.31
C GLU A 547 2.80 -19.15 -21.90
N GLU A 548 3.71 -19.89 -21.25
CA GLU A 548 3.50 -21.29 -20.88
C GLU A 548 2.73 -21.51 -19.56
N ASP A 549 2.87 -20.66 -18.53
CA ASP A 549 2.37 -20.99 -17.18
C ASP A 549 0.99 -20.42 -16.79
N ASN A 550 0.36 -19.59 -17.64
CA ASN A 550 -0.92 -18.93 -17.34
C ASN A 550 -1.93 -18.94 -18.50
N SER A 551 -1.78 -19.84 -19.47
CA SER A 551 -2.74 -20.04 -20.56
C SER A 551 -3.62 -21.26 -20.29
N LEU A 552 -4.95 -21.09 -20.33
CA LEU A 552 -5.91 -22.20 -20.21
C LEU A 552 -5.81 -23.21 -21.36
N VAL A 553 -5.18 -22.81 -22.46
CA VAL A 553 -5.03 -23.56 -23.71
C VAL A 553 -3.64 -23.25 -24.30
N HIS A 554 -2.92 -24.29 -24.71
CA HIS A 554 -1.55 -24.20 -25.24
C HIS A 554 -1.51 -24.21 -26.77
N VAL A 555 -0.44 -23.65 -27.33
CA VAL A 555 -0.17 -23.72 -28.78
C VAL A 555 0.10 -25.17 -29.19
N ASN A 556 -0.47 -25.61 -30.32
CA ASN A 556 -0.53 -26.99 -30.83
C ASN A 556 -1.45 -27.96 -30.08
N GLU A 557 -2.15 -27.53 -29.02
CA GLU A 557 -3.19 -28.32 -28.39
C GLU A 557 -4.36 -28.56 -29.37
N LEU A 558 -4.91 -29.78 -29.35
CA LEU A 558 -6.05 -30.17 -30.16
C LEU A 558 -7.32 -30.16 -29.30
N ILE A 559 -8.21 -29.21 -29.56
CA ILE A 559 -9.48 -29.04 -28.83
C ILE A 559 -10.60 -29.75 -29.60
N ASP A 560 -11.36 -30.58 -28.87
CA ASP A 560 -12.50 -31.37 -29.38
C ASP A 560 -12.14 -32.21 -30.62
N GLU A 561 -10.91 -32.74 -30.66
CA GLU A 561 -10.39 -33.57 -31.77
C GLU A 561 -10.51 -32.93 -33.16
N ARG A 562 -10.68 -31.60 -33.22
CA ARG A 562 -10.99 -30.88 -34.45
C ARG A 562 -10.19 -29.60 -34.62
N TYR A 563 -10.02 -28.81 -33.56
CA TYR A 563 -9.41 -27.49 -33.66
C TYR A 563 -8.00 -27.48 -33.07
N LYS A 564 -6.99 -27.39 -33.92
CA LYS A 564 -5.59 -27.30 -33.51
C LYS A 564 -5.19 -25.84 -33.30
N VAL A 565 -4.74 -25.51 -32.09
CA VAL A 565 -4.32 -24.15 -31.74
C VAL A 565 -3.00 -23.81 -32.42
N LYS A 566 -2.93 -22.67 -33.11
CA LYS A 566 -1.75 -22.24 -33.88
C LYS A 566 -1.02 -21.05 -33.27
N LYS A 567 -1.77 -20.05 -32.82
CA LYS A 567 -1.20 -18.77 -32.35
C LYS A 567 -2.18 -18.08 -31.39
N LEU A 568 -1.70 -17.41 -30.36
CA LEU A 568 -2.53 -16.50 -29.56
C LEU A 568 -2.69 -15.17 -30.32
N LEU A 569 -3.93 -14.71 -30.49
CA LEU A 569 -4.26 -13.44 -31.16
C LEU A 569 -4.40 -12.28 -30.16
N GLY A 570 -4.97 -12.53 -28.97
CA GLY A 570 -5.04 -11.53 -27.91
C GLY A 570 -5.51 -12.08 -26.56
N LYS A 571 -5.02 -11.51 -25.46
CA LYS A 571 -5.33 -11.90 -24.07
C LYS A 571 -5.76 -10.69 -23.23
N GLY A 572 -6.68 -10.91 -22.31
CA GLY A 572 -7.30 -9.86 -21.49
C GLY A 572 -7.88 -10.44 -20.20
N GLY A 573 -8.39 -9.60 -19.31
CA GLY A 573 -8.78 -10.02 -17.94
C GLY A 573 -9.92 -11.04 -17.84
N PHE A 574 -10.70 -11.22 -18.92
CA PHE A 574 -11.91 -12.04 -18.92
C PHE A 574 -11.86 -13.22 -19.92
N GLY A 575 -10.77 -13.38 -20.68
CA GLY A 575 -10.68 -14.40 -21.72
C GLY A 575 -9.42 -14.29 -22.60
N ALA A 576 -9.36 -15.11 -23.65
CA ALA A 576 -8.29 -15.11 -24.64
C ALA A 576 -8.82 -15.53 -26.02
N VAL A 577 -8.20 -15.03 -27.09
CA VAL A 577 -8.54 -15.37 -28.47
C VAL A 577 -7.34 -15.99 -29.18
N TYR A 578 -7.55 -17.12 -29.81
CA TYR A 578 -6.54 -17.93 -30.47
C TYR A 578 -6.87 -18.12 -31.95
N GLN A 579 -5.85 -18.17 -32.78
CA GLN A 579 -5.93 -18.68 -34.14
C GLN A 579 -5.91 -20.21 -34.10
N VAL A 580 -6.89 -20.84 -34.73
CA VAL A 580 -7.04 -22.30 -34.78
C VAL A 580 -7.12 -22.79 -36.22
N LEU A 581 -6.62 -24.00 -36.48
CA LEU A 581 -6.81 -24.73 -37.72
C LEU A 581 -7.87 -25.81 -37.49
N ASP A 582 -8.93 -25.81 -38.27
CA ASP A 582 -9.91 -26.91 -38.30
C ASP A 582 -9.31 -28.07 -39.11
N GLU A 583 -8.92 -29.16 -38.44
CA GLU A 583 -8.28 -30.32 -39.08
C GLU A 583 -9.22 -31.07 -40.03
N ASN A 584 -10.54 -30.91 -39.87
CA ASN A 584 -11.52 -31.55 -40.77
C ASN A 584 -11.69 -30.79 -42.09
N THR A 585 -11.57 -29.46 -42.06
CA THR A 585 -11.82 -28.59 -43.23
C THR A 585 -10.56 -27.95 -43.80
N ASN A 586 -9.42 -28.06 -43.09
CA ASN A 586 -8.17 -27.34 -43.35
C ASN A 586 -8.33 -25.82 -43.46
N LYS A 587 -9.35 -25.25 -42.81
CA LYS A 587 -9.60 -23.80 -42.76
C LYS A 587 -9.13 -23.20 -41.45
N MET A 588 -8.67 -21.96 -41.52
CA MET A 588 -8.26 -21.17 -40.35
C MET A 588 -9.47 -20.47 -39.72
N GLY A 589 -9.56 -20.50 -38.40
CA GLY A 589 -10.59 -19.85 -37.60
C GLY A 589 -10.02 -19.08 -36.41
N ALA A 590 -10.84 -18.24 -35.79
CA ALA A 590 -10.55 -17.56 -34.53
C ALA A 590 -11.37 -18.22 -33.41
N MET A 591 -10.72 -18.70 -32.36
CA MET A 591 -11.33 -19.29 -31.17
C MET A 591 -11.26 -18.33 -29.99
N LYS A 592 -12.40 -17.84 -29.53
CA LYS A 592 -12.52 -17.00 -28.33
C LYS A 592 -12.92 -17.85 -27.13
N ILE A 593 -12.23 -17.68 -26.01
CA ILE A 593 -12.39 -18.46 -24.78
C ILE A 593 -12.75 -17.54 -23.60
N GLU A 594 -13.69 -17.98 -22.76
CA GLU A 594 -14.15 -17.32 -21.53
C GLU A 594 -14.12 -18.32 -20.36
N ILE A 595 -13.67 -17.89 -19.18
CA ILE A 595 -13.50 -18.76 -18.01
C ILE A 595 -14.86 -19.01 -17.33
N ASN A 596 -15.18 -20.28 -17.04
CA ASN A 596 -16.50 -20.64 -16.50
C ASN A 596 -16.76 -20.19 -15.05
N SER A 597 -15.71 -19.86 -14.29
CA SER A 597 -15.78 -19.47 -12.87
C SER A 597 -16.18 -18.00 -12.63
N GLN A 598 -16.44 -17.22 -13.68
CA GLN A 598 -16.78 -15.81 -13.57
C GLN A 598 -18.31 -15.58 -13.52
N ASP A 599 -18.72 -14.54 -12.77
CA ASP A 599 -20.14 -14.16 -12.58
C ASP A 599 -20.80 -13.58 -13.83
N PHE A 600 -20.02 -13.10 -14.80
CA PHE A 600 -20.51 -12.53 -16.06
C PHE A 600 -20.16 -13.45 -17.23
N LYS A 601 -21.18 -13.97 -17.94
CA LYS A 601 -21.02 -14.88 -19.09
C LYS A 601 -21.42 -14.19 -20.38
N SER A 602 -20.46 -13.58 -21.04
CA SER A 602 -20.62 -12.76 -22.25
C SER A 602 -20.73 -13.57 -23.55
N LEU A 603 -20.08 -14.74 -23.63
CA LEU A 603 -20.09 -15.59 -24.84
C LEU A 603 -21.49 -16.06 -25.24
N LYS A 604 -22.39 -16.26 -24.27
CA LYS A 604 -23.77 -16.68 -24.54
C LYS A 604 -24.53 -15.64 -25.36
N MET A 605 -24.35 -14.35 -25.04
CA MET A 605 -24.95 -13.26 -25.79
C MET A 605 -24.35 -13.19 -27.20
N GLU A 606 -23.04 -13.41 -27.32
CA GLU A 606 -22.34 -13.38 -28.60
C GLU A 606 -22.80 -14.48 -29.56
N VAL A 607 -22.96 -15.71 -29.07
CA VAL A 607 -23.55 -16.81 -29.86
C VAL A 607 -24.96 -16.48 -30.34
N LEU A 608 -25.77 -15.88 -29.47
CA LEU A 608 -27.16 -15.58 -29.77
C LEU A 608 -27.27 -14.52 -30.87
N VAL A 609 -26.52 -13.42 -30.76
CA VAL A 609 -26.53 -12.34 -31.75
C VAL A 609 -25.94 -12.79 -33.08
N LEU A 610 -24.82 -13.53 -33.06
CA LEU A 610 -24.20 -14.06 -34.29
C LEU A 610 -25.15 -14.98 -35.06
N LYS A 611 -25.87 -15.88 -34.37
CA LYS A 611 -26.86 -16.75 -35.02
C LYS A 611 -27.98 -15.95 -35.70
N GLU A 612 -28.47 -14.90 -35.06
CA GLU A 612 -29.52 -14.05 -35.62
C GLU A 612 -29.02 -13.27 -36.85
N LEU A 613 -27.80 -12.74 -36.79
CA LEU A 613 -27.19 -12.01 -37.91
C LEU A 613 -26.94 -12.91 -39.12
N VAL A 614 -26.44 -14.13 -38.89
CA VAL A 614 -26.24 -15.15 -39.94
C VAL A 614 -27.58 -15.58 -40.54
N ALA A 615 -28.62 -15.78 -39.72
CA ALA A 615 -29.95 -16.15 -40.19
C ALA A 615 -30.62 -15.06 -41.07
N ASN A 616 -30.26 -13.79 -40.85
CA ASN A 616 -30.71 -12.65 -41.67
C ASN A 616 -29.74 -12.31 -42.82
N GLU A 617 -28.79 -13.21 -43.15
CA GLU A 617 -27.83 -13.05 -44.24
C GLU A 617 -26.99 -11.75 -44.16
N SER A 618 -26.69 -11.27 -42.93
CA SER A 618 -25.89 -10.05 -42.75
C SER A 618 -24.47 -10.24 -43.28
N ARG A 619 -24.08 -9.37 -44.21
CA ARG A 619 -22.78 -9.45 -44.88
C ARG A 619 -21.63 -8.87 -44.06
N ASN A 620 -21.88 -8.24 -42.92
CA ASN A 620 -20.86 -7.56 -42.13
C ASN A 620 -20.59 -8.21 -40.76
N CYS A 621 -20.94 -9.49 -40.60
CA CYS A 621 -20.70 -10.29 -39.38
C CYS A 621 -19.84 -11.53 -39.68
N CYS A 622 -19.23 -12.10 -38.64
CA CYS A 622 -18.46 -13.34 -38.74
C CYS A 622 -19.38 -14.57 -38.74
N ASP A 623 -19.01 -15.60 -39.48
CA ASP A 623 -19.68 -16.89 -39.40
C ASP A 623 -19.28 -17.62 -38.12
N LEU A 624 -20.24 -18.28 -37.50
CA LEU A 624 -20.01 -19.10 -36.31
C LEU A 624 -19.78 -20.57 -36.73
N PHE A 625 -18.56 -21.06 -36.58
CA PHE A 625 -18.19 -22.43 -36.97
C PHE A 625 -18.51 -23.47 -35.90
N SER A 626 -18.29 -23.15 -34.62
CA SER A 626 -18.55 -24.07 -33.51
C SER A 626 -18.66 -23.34 -32.18
N VAL A 627 -19.33 -23.98 -31.22
CA VAL A 627 -19.47 -23.54 -29.84
C VAL A 627 -19.21 -24.76 -28.97
N GLY A 628 -18.38 -24.62 -27.95
CA GLY A 628 -18.09 -25.69 -27.01
C GLY A 628 -18.03 -25.20 -25.57
N ASN A 629 -18.23 -26.12 -24.64
CA ASN A 629 -18.14 -25.84 -23.21
C ASN A 629 -17.32 -26.95 -22.55
N LYS A 630 -16.19 -26.57 -21.94
CA LYS A 630 -15.31 -27.44 -21.16
C LYS A 630 -15.54 -27.17 -19.66
N PRO A 631 -15.06 -28.02 -18.74
CA PRO A 631 -15.24 -27.77 -17.31
C PRO A 631 -14.72 -26.39 -16.85
N ASN A 632 -13.57 -25.97 -17.37
CA ASN A 632 -12.87 -24.76 -16.92
C ASN A 632 -13.18 -23.52 -17.76
N TYR A 633 -13.64 -23.68 -19.00
CA TYR A 633 -13.87 -22.58 -19.93
C TYR A 633 -14.92 -22.91 -20.99
N SER A 634 -15.58 -21.88 -21.51
CA SER A 634 -16.44 -21.93 -22.70
C SER A 634 -15.70 -21.33 -23.89
N TYR A 635 -15.98 -21.80 -25.10
CA TYR A 635 -15.35 -21.27 -26.30
C TYR A 635 -16.31 -21.18 -27.50
N ILE A 636 -16.00 -20.25 -28.40
CA ILE A 636 -16.64 -20.13 -29.71
C ILE A 636 -15.56 -20.07 -30.78
N VAL A 637 -15.79 -20.71 -31.92
CA VAL A 637 -14.93 -20.65 -33.10
C VAL A 637 -15.68 -19.92 -34.21
N MET A 638 -15.07 -18.88 -34.76
CA MET A 638 -15.65 -18.00 -35.77
C MET A 638 -14.68 -17.71 -36.92
N THR A 639 -15.16 -17.02 -37.96
CA THR A 639 -14.34 -16.56 -39.09
C THR A 639 -13.12 -15.77 -38.61
N LEU A 640 -11.94 -16.15 -39.12
CA LEU A 640 -10.70 -15.41 -38.87
C LEU A 640 -10.62 -14.16 -39.76
N VAL A 641 -10.66 -12.99 -39.15
CA VAL A 641 -10.62 -11.68 -39.83
C VAL A 641 -9.23 -11.04 -39.78
N GLY A 642 -9.06 -9.91 -40.49
CA GLY A 642 -7.83 -9.13 -40.52
C GLY A 642 -7.68 -8.22 -39.28
N PRO A 643 -6.76 -7.24 -39.31
CA PRO A 643 -6.53 -6.34 -38.19
C PRO A 643 -7.77 -5.48 -37.87
N SER A 644 -7.89 -5.09 -36.59
CA SER A 644 -8.91 -4.14 -36.16
C SER A 644 -8.68 -2.75 -36.75
N LEU A 645 -9.71 -1.91 -36.86
CA LEU A 645 -9.53 -0.53 -37.34
C LEU A 645 -8.59 0.26 -36.43
N HIS A 646 -8.60 0.00 -35.12
CA HIS A 646 -7.64 0.60 -34.19
C HIS A 646 -6.19 0.21 -34.53
N SER A 647 -5.92 -1.09 -34.69
CA SER A 647 -4.59 -1.60 -35.06
C SER A 647 -4.12 -1.04 -36.40
N LEU A 648 -5.04 -0.92 -37.36
CA LEU A 648 -4.79 -0.40 -38.70
C LEU A 648 -4.41 1.10 -38.70
N VAL A 649 -5.07 1.90 -37.87
CA VAL A 649 -4.75 3.34 -37.76
C VAL A 649 -3.48 3.57 -36.93
N GLN A 650 -3.27 2.78 -35.89
CA GLN A 650 -2.10 2.90 -35.02
C GLN A 650 -0.79 2.51 -35.74
N SER A 651 -0.85 1.65 -36.75
CA SER A 651 0.31 1.33 -37.58
C SER A 651 0.71 2.47 -38.52
N ILE A 652 -0.16 3.45 -38.74
CA ILE A 652 0.10 4.59 -39.62
C ILE A 652 0.74 5.73 -38.82
N GLY A 653 1.87 6.26 -39.27
CA GLY A 653 2.62 7.29 -38.54
C GLY A 653 1.83 8.58 -38.27
N SER A 654 0.89 8.92 -39.17
CA SER A 654 0.00 10.08 -39.02
C SER A 654 -1.21 9.84 -38.11
N LYS A 655 -1.41 8.59 -37.67
CA LYS A 655 -2.56 8.11 -36.88
C LYS A 655 -3.94 8.47 -37.47
N ARG A 656 -4.03 8.73 -38.76
CA ARG A 656 -5.30 9.01 -39.46
C ARG A 656 -5.32 8.32 -40.82
N LEU A 657 -6.51 7.97 -41.28
CA LEU A 657 -6.72 7.42 -42.62
C LEU A 657 -7.02 8.54 -43.63
N SER A 658 -6.81 8.23 -44.91
CA SER A 658 -7.25 9.10 -46.00
C SER A 658 -8.77 9.26 -45.97
N LEU A 659 -9.25 10.44 -46.40
CA LEU A 659 -10.68 10.74 -46.45
C LEU A 659 -11.46 9.69 -47.25
N ARG A 660 -10.88 9.16 -48.33
CA ARG A 660 -11.46 8.10 -49.17
C ARG A 660 -11.66 6.79 -48.41
N SER A 661 -10.67 6.39 -47.62
CA SER A 661 -10.69 5.17 -46.82
C SER A 661 -11.63 5.29 -45.62
N SER A 662 -11.62 6.43 -44.93
CA SER A 662 -12.54 6.73 -43.83
C SER A 662 -14.00 6.80 -44.28
N ILE A 663 -14.30 7.34 -45.47
CA ILE A 663 -15.66 7.32 -46.04
C ILE A 663 -16.15 5.89 -46.30
N HIS A 664 -15.29 5.04 -46.86
CA HIS A 664 -15.60 3.63 -47.10
C HIS A 664 -15.88 2.90 -45.79
N LEU A 665 -15.02 3.06 -44.79
CA LEU A 665 -15.22 2.50 -43.45
C LEU A 665 -16.49 3.04 -42.79
N GLY A 666 -16.76 4.35 -42.92
CA GLY A 666 -17.99 4.98 -42.45
C GLY A 666 -19.25 4.27 -42.94
N ILE A 667 -19.34 4.03 -44.25
CA ILE A 667 -20.47 3.33 -44.87
C ILE A 667 -20.54 1.86 -44.39
N ARG A 668 -19.41 1.15 -44.38
CA ARG A 668 -19.40 -0.29 -44.04
C ARG A 668 -19.69 -0.54 -42.56
N CYS A 669 -19.16 0.27 -41.66
CA CYS A 669 -19.47 0.19 -40.23
C CYS A 669 -20.93 0.54 -39.95
N LEU A 670 -21.47 1.56 -40.64
CA LEU A 670 -22.88 1.95 -40.49
C LEU A 670 -23.84 0.85 -40.95
N ARG A 671 -23.52 0.16 -42.06
CA ARG A 671 -24.28 -1.01 -42.55
C ARG A 671 -24.29 -2.15 -41.54
N ALA A 672 -23.15 -2.42 -40.91
CA ALA A 672 -23.07 -3.46 -39.88
C ALA A 672 -23.98 -3.16 -38.68
N LEU A 673 -24.06 -1.88 -38.26
CA LEU A 673 -24.98 -1.45 -37.21
C LEU A 673 -26.44 -1.46 -37.64
N GLU A 674 -26.73 -1.07 -38.87
CA GLU A 674 -28.08 -1.14 -39.44
C GLU A 674 -28.62 -2.57 -39.44
N ASP A 675 -27.81 -3.54 -39.87
CA ASP A 675 -28.16 -4.97 -39.83
C ASP A 675 -28.41 -5.46 -38.40
N LEU A 676 -27.56 -5.07 -37.45
CA LEU A 676 -27.71 -5.42 -36.03
C LEU A 676 -28.99 -4.83 -35.43
N HIS A 677 -29.27 -3.56 -35.73
CA HIS A 677 -30.48 -2.87 -35.29
C HIS A 677 -31.72 -3.49 -35.95
N PHE A 678 -31.65 -3.90 -37.22
CA PHE A 678 -32.73 -4.60 -37.90
C PHE A 678 -33.06 -5.94 -37.22
N CYS A 679 -32.04 -6.66 -36.75
CA CYS A 679 -32.21 -7.88 -35.93
C CYS A 679 -32.75 -7.60 -34.51
N GLY A 680 -32.96 -6.33 -34.14
CA GLY A 680 -33.55 -5.93 -32.87
C GLY A 680 -32.56 -5.79 -31.71
N TYR A 681 -31.25 -5.72 -32.00
CA TYR A 681 -30.19 -5.58 -31.00
C TYR A 681 -29.49 -4.23 -31.10
N VAL A 682 -29.07 -3.69 -29.95
CA VAL A 682 -28.09 -2.59 -29.85
C VAL A 682 -26.76 -3.13 -29.37
N HIS A 683 -25.65 -2.61 -29.89
CA HIS A 683 -24.29 -3.07 -29.62
C HIS A 683 -23.75 -2.61 -28.26
N ARG A 684 -23.94 -1.33 -27.92
CA ARG A 684 -23.55 -0.69 -26.64
C ARG A 684 -22.04 -0.54 -26.38
N ASP A 685 -21.17 -0.90 -27.32
CA ASP A 685 -19.71 -0.71 -27.22
C ASP A 685 -19.04 -0.55 -28.59
N VAL A 686 -19.61 0.32 -29.44
CA VAL A 686 -19.07 0.61 -30.77
C VAL A 686 -17.81 1.45 -30.66
N LYS A 687 -16.70 0.98 -31.23
CA LYS A 687 -15.38 1.61 -31.21
C LYS A 687 -14.47 1.01 -32.29
N PRO A 688 -13.33 1.63 -32.67
CA PRO A 688 -12.47 1.10 -33.73
C PRO A 688 -11.91 -0.31 -33.43
N MET A 689 -11.76 -0.68 -32.16
CA MET A 689 -11.28 -2.03 -31.75
C MET A 689 -12.29 -3.15 -32.04
N ASN A 690 -13.59 -2.82 -32.15
CA ASN A 690 -14.68 -3.78 -32.36
C ASN A 690 -15.10 -3.85 -33.84
N TYR A 691 -14.29 -3.29 -34.74
CA TYR A 691 -14.40 -3.47 -36.18
C TYR A 691 -13.08 -4.00 -36.73
N ALA A 692 -13.14 -4.91 -37.70
CA ALA A 692 -11.97 -5.42 -38.39
C ALA A 692 -12.18 -5.47 -39.90
N ILE A 693 -11.08 -5.36 -40.66
CA ILE A 693 -11.11 -5.53 -42.11
C ILE A 693 -11.07 -7.02 -42.49
N GLY A 694 -11.53 -7.33 -43.70
CA GLY A 694 -11.40 -8.66 -44.27
C GLY A 694 -9.96 -9.02 -44.64
N ARG A 695 -9.72 -10.31 -44.82
CA ARG A 695 -8.45 -10.86 -45.33
C ARG A 695 -8.57 -11.12 -46.83
N GLU A 696 -7.45 -11.37 -47.50
CA GLU A 696 -7.43 -11.73 -48.93
C GLU A 696 -8.44 -12.86 -49.26
N PRO A 697 -9.28 -12.72 -50.30
CA PRO A 697 -9.39 -11.62 -51.27
C PRO A 697 -10.37 -10.49 -50.87
N GLU A 698 -10.98 -10.52 -49.68
CA GLU A 698 -12.07 -9.62 -49.24
C GLU A 698 -11.59 -8.38 -48.45
N TYR A 699 -10.48 -7.74 -48.83
CA TYR A 699 -9.89 -6.59 -48.11
C TYR A 699 -10.82 -5.38 -47.92
N ARG A 700 -11.84 -5.23 -48.76
CA ARG A 700 -12.83 -4.13 -48.71
C ARG A 700 -13.99 -4.40 -47.75
N ARG A 701 -14.11 -5.63 -47.21
CA ARG A 701 -15.17 -6.01 -46.27
C ARG A 701 -14.79 -5.60 -44.85
N VAL A 702 -15.80 -5.26 -44.04
CA VAL A 702 -15.63 -4.89 -42.63
C VAL A 702 -16.53 -5.79 -41.80
N PHE A 703 -16.00 -6.30 -40.69
CA PHE A 703 -16.69 -7.16 -39.76
C PHE A 703 -16.89 -6.42 -38.43
N ILE A 704 -18.10 -6.47 -37.89
CA ILE A 704 -18.40 -6.02 -36.52
C ILE A 704 -18.20 -7.19 -35.55
N LEU A 705 -17.56 -6.91 -34.42
CA LEU A 705 -17.04 -7.89 -33.48
C LEU A 705 -17.44 -7.55 -32.04
N ASP A 706 -17.34 -8.54 -31.15
CA ASP A 706 -17.59 -8.42 -29.70
C ASP A 706 -19.03 -8.04 -29.31
N PHE A 707 -19.94 -9.00 -29.48
CA PHE A 707 -21.35 -8.84 -29.14
C PHE A 707 -21.67 -9.15 -27.66
N GLY A 708 -20.65 -9.33 -26.80
CA GLY A 708 -20.83 -9.68 -25.39
C GLY A 708 -21.63 -8.64 -24.59
N MET A 709 -21.61 -7.39 -25.05
CA MET A 709 -22.34 -6.27 -24.46
C MET A 709 -23.65 -5.97 -25.19
N CYS A 710 -24.05 -6.73 -26.21
CA CYS A 710 -25.30 -6.47 -26.95
C CYS A 710 -26.54 -6.61 -26.07
N ARG A 711 -27.63 -5.97 -26.49
CA ARG A 711 -28.94 -6.09 -25.83
C ARG A 711 -30.08 -5.97 -26.83
N LYS A 712 -31.06 -6.87 -26.72
CA LYS A 712 -32.29 -6.80 -27.51
C LYS A 712 -33.12 -5.59 -27.08
N TYR A 713 -33.28 -4.59 -27.94
CA TYR A 713 -34.06 -3.37 -27.66
C TYR A 713 -35.54 -3.50 -28.04
N VAL A 714 -35.88 -4.50 -28.87
CA VAL A 714 -37.26 -4.87 -29.21
C VAL A 714 -37.79 -5.99 -28.31
N ARG A 715 -39.10 -6.01 -28.11
CA ARG A 715 -39.85 -7.11 -27.50
C ARG A 715 -40.20 -8.17 -28.56
N ASP A 716 -40.74 -9.30 -28.12
CA ASP A 716 -41.11 -10.40 -29.03
C ASP A 716 -42.31 -10.06 -29.93
N ASP A 717 -43.08 -9.02 -29.58
CA ASP A 717 -44.14 -8.43 -30.42
C ASP A 717 -43.60 -7.38 -31.42
N GLY A 718 -42.28 -7.17 -31.49
CA GLY A 718 -41.64 -6.17 -32.34
C GLY A 718 -41.67 -4.74 -31.80
N SER A 719 -42.32 -4.49 -30.65
CA SER A 719 -42.39 -3.14 -30.06
C SER A 719 -41.10 -2.73 -29.35
N HIS A 720 -40.79 -1.43 -29.36
CA HIS A 720 -39.59 -0.90 -28.69
C HIS A 720 -39.73 -0.98 -27.17
N LYS A 721 -38.71 -1.53 -26.48
CA LYS A 721 -38.70 -1.60 -25.01
C LYS A 721 -38.65 -0.20 -24.40
N ARG A 722 -39.45 0.02 -23.35
CA ARG A 722 -39.41 1.24 -22.54
C ARG A 722 -38.05 1.39 -21.85
N PRO A 723 -37.53 2.63 -21.70
CA PRO A 723 -36.28 2.86 -20.97
C PRO A 723 -36.47 2.48 -19.49
N ARG A 724 -35.44 1.91 -18.88
CA ARG A 724 -35.43 1.67 -17.43
C ARG A 724 -35.12 2.97 -16.68
N SER A 725 -35.72 3.13 -15.50
CA SER A 725 -35.49 4.28 -14.61
C SER A 725 -34.03 4.38 -14.12
N GLU A 726 -33.35 3.24 -13.95
CA GLU A 726 -31.94 3.17 -13.61
C GLU A 726 -31.18 2.20 -14.52
N CYS A 727 -30.10 2.68 -15.13
CA CYS A 727 -29.20 1.90 -15.96
C CYS A 727 -27.75 2.06 -15.51
N GLY A 728 -27.12 0.97 -15.08
CA GLY A 728 -25.67 0.93 -14.92
C GLY A 728 -24.97 1.22 -16.25
N PHE A 729 -23.89 2.00 -16.22
CA PHE A 729 -23.12 2.33 -17.43
C PHE A 729 -22.49 1.06 -18.03
N ARG A 730 -22.51 0.99 -19.37
CA ARG A 730 -21.98 -0.11 -20.18
C ARG A 730 -21.39 0.51 -21.45
N GLY A 731 -20.13 0.18 -21.77
CA GLY A 731 -19.41 0.71 -22.93
C GLY A 731 -18.11 1.43 -22.56
N THR A 732 -17.37 1.87 -23.57
CA THR A 732 -16.08 2.56 -23.41
C THR A 732 -16.25 4.07 -23.25
N LEU A 733 -15.71 4.68 -22.19
CA LEU A 733 -15.88 6.12 -21.87
C LEU A 733 -15.55 7.05 -23.05
N TRP A 734 -14.52 6.72 -23.81
CA TRP A 734 -14.06 7.48 -24.98
C TRP A 734 -15.10 7.57 -26.09
N TYR A 735 -15.89 6.53 -26.34
CA TYR A 735 -16.83 6.45 -27.48
C TYR A 735 -18.30 6.52 -27.08
N ALA A 736 -18.64 6.24 -25.82
CA ALA A 736 -20.03 6.23 -25.37
C ALA A 736 -20.75 7.58 -25.60
N SER A 737 -22.04 7.54 -25.94
CA SER A 737 -22.86 8.74 -26.08
C SER A 737 -22.97 9.52 -24.76
N PRO A 738 -23.21 10.86 -24.79
CA PRO A 738 -23.42 11.63 -23.57
C PRO A 738 -24.63 11.17 -22.76
N MET A 739 -25.65 10.66 -23.43
CA MET A 739 -26.87 10.15 -22.79
C MET A 739 -26.59 8.86 -22.03
N SER A 740 -25.78 7.97 -22.59
CA SER A 740 -25.29 6.78 -21.89
C SER A 740 -24.41 7.16 -20.70
N LEU A 741 -23.51 8.14 -20.87
CA LEU A 741 -22.71 8.70 -19.76
C LEU A 741 -23.59 9.45 -18.74
N GLY A 742 -24.80 9.88 -19.09
CA GLY A 742 -25.80 10.41 -18.16
C GLY A 742 -26.60 9.34 -17.43
N GLY A 743 -26.35 8.04 -17.69
CA GLY A 743 -27.11 6.94 -17.08
C GLY A 743 -28.46 6.65 -17.73
N GLN A 744 -28.74 7.21 -18.91
CA GLN A 744 -29.94 6.87 -19.69
C GLN A 744 -29.80 5.49 -20.33
N GLU A 745 -30.93 4.81 -20.56
CA GLU A 745 -30.95 3.55 -21.30
C GLU A 745 -30.45 3.76 -22.74
N GLN A 746 -29.57 2.85 -23.18
CA GLN A 746 -29.01 2.90 -24.52
C GLN A 746 -29.99 2.37 -25.56
N SER A 747 -30.01 3.02 -26.71
CA SER A 747 -30.85 2.74 -27.88
C SER A 747 -30.02 2.89 -29.16
N ARG A 748 -30.65 2.71 -30.33
CA ARG A 748 -29.99 2.81 -31.64
C ARG A 748 -29.23 4.12 -31.85
N ARG A 749 -29.74 5.23 -31.31
CA ARG A 749 -29.08 6.55 -31.38
C ARG A 749 -27.72 6.56 -30.70
N ASP A 750 -27.53 5.75 -29.65
CA ASP A 750 -26.31 5.74 -28.83
C ASP A 750 -25.19 4.98 -29.54
N ASP A 751 -25.54 3.92 -30.28
CA ASP A 751 -24.60 3.24 -31.18
C ASP A 751 -24.20 4.13 -32.35
N LEU A 752 -25.13 4.95 -32.88
CA LEU A 752 -24.82 5.93 -33.92
C LEU A 752 -23.90 7.06 -33.45
N TRP A 753 -24.06 7.56 -32.22
CA TRP A 753 -23.10 8.50 -31.63
C TRP A 753 -21.70 7.89 -31.50
N SER A 754 -21.65 6.64 -31.06
CA SER A 754 -20.38 5.92 -30.90
C SER A 754 -19.71 5.63 -32.25
N TRP A 755 -20.50 5.31 -33.29
CA TRP A 755 -20.04 5.22 -34.68
C TRP A 755 -19.53 6.56 -35.20
N TYR A 756 -20.26 7.66 -34.96
CA TYR A 756 -19.84 8.98 -35.41
C TYR A 756 -18.48 9.37 -34.82
N PHE A 757 -18.27 9.14 -33.52
CA PHE A 757 -16.99 9.40 -32.87
C PHE A 757 -15.86 8.51 -33.39
N THR A 758 -16.16 7.25 -33.70
CA THR A 758 -15.22 6.33 -34.35
C THR A 758 -14.78 6.90 -35.71
N ILE A 759 -15.71 7.35 -36.56
CA ILE A 759 -15.35 7.91 -37.88
C ILE A 759 -14.60 9.24 -37.76
N VAL A 760 -14.97 10.10 -36.81
CA VAL A 760 -14.23 11.34 -36.53
C VAL A 760 -12.78 11.01 -36.18
N GLU A 761 -12.54 10.07 -35.28
CA GLU A 761 -11.18 9.63 -34.93
C GLU A 761 -10.41 9.10 -36.14
N LEU A 762 -11.02 8.28 -37.00
CA LEU A 762 -10.35 7.77 -38.22
C LEU A 762 -9.94 8.90 -39.18
N LEU A 763 -10.66 10.03 -39.18
CA LEU A 763 -10.40 11.18 -40.04
C LEU A 763 -9.39 12.17 -39.46
N THR A 764 -9.46 12.43 -38.15
CA THR A 764 -8.64 13.44 -37.47
C THR A 764 -7.41 12.85 -36.78
N GLY A 765 -7.45 11.55 -36.50
CA GLY A 765 -6.49 10.77 -35.74
C GLY A 765 -6.66 10.84 -34.22
N THR A 766 -7.59 11.66 -33.74
CA THR A 766 -7.82 11.91 -32.31
C THR A 766 -9.28 12.29 -32.05
N VAL A 767 -9.84 11.91 -30.90
CA VAL A 767 -11.16 12.43 -30.49
C VAL A 767 -11.06 13.81 -29.83
N PRO A 768 -12.08 14.69 -29.94
CA PRO A 768 -12.04 16.06 -29.42
C PRO A 768 -11.77 16.21 -27.91
N TRP A 769 -12.05 15.18 -27.12
CA TRP A 769 -11.88 15.15 -25.65
C TRP A 769 -10.66 14.33 -25.22
N GLN A 770 -9.63 14.21 -26.05
CA GLN A 770 -8.39 13.51 -25.66
C GLN A 770 -7.67 14.19 -24.49
N ASN A 771 -7.79 15.51 -24.36
CA ASN A 771 -7.11 16.30 -23.33
C ASN A 771 -7.93 16.52 -22.05
N VAL A 772 -8.87 15.62 -21.74
CA VAL A 772 -9.66 15.73 -20.50
C VAL A 772 -8.75 15.49 -19.29
N GLN A 773 -8.56 16.54 -18.49
CA GLN A 773 -7.78 16.44 -17.26
C GLN A 773 -8.60 15.78 -16.16
N ILE A 774 -8.25 14.53 -15.85
CA ILE A 774 -8.86 13.76 -14.78
C ILE A 774 -7.97 13.86 -13.54
N LYS A 775 -8.55 14.21 -12.38
CA LYS A 775 -7.81 14.26 -11.12
C LYS A 775 -7.27 12.88 -10.75
N ARG A 776 -6.04 12.81 -10.21
CA ARG A 776 -5.42 11.55 -9.76
C ARG A 776 -6.28 10.93 -8.65
N GLY A 777 -6.69 9.67 -8.82
CA GLY A 777 -7.58 8.99 -7.89
C GLY A 777 -9.09 9.29 -8.05
N ALA A 778 -9.49 10.00 -9.12
CA ALA A 778 -10.91 10.24 -9.41
C ALA A 778 -11.69 8.93 -9.53
N SER A 779 -12.84 8.88 -8.86
CA SER A 779 -13.80 7.79 -8.92
C SER A 779 -14.31 7.58 -10.35
N PHE A 780 -14.81 6.37 -10.64
CA PHE A 780 -15.40 6.06 -11.95
C PHE A 780 -16.56 7.01 -12.30
N ALA A 781 -17.33 7.45 -11.31
CA ALA A 781 -18.42 8.41 -11.49
C ALA A 781 -17.90 9.80 -11.92
N GLU A 782 -16.81 10.28 -11.31
CA GLU A 782 -16.19 11.56 -11.68
C GLU A 782 -15.57 11.51 -13.08
N LYS A 783 -14.92 10.39 -13.45
CA LYS A 783 -14.43 10.16 -14.82
C LYS A 783 -15.59 10.22 -15.83
N LYS A 784 -16.67 9.47 -15.55
CA LYS A 784 -17.88 9.42 -16.38
C LYS A 784 -18.51 10.80 -16.57
N GLN A 785 -18.59 11.60 -15.51
CA GLN A 785 -19.09 12.98 -15.55
C GLN A 785 -18.21 13.90 -16.40
N ALA A 786 -16.89 13.85 -16.26
CA ALA A 786 -15.97 14.69 -17.03
C ALA A 786 -16.05 14.43 -18.55
N PHE A 787 -16.11 13.16 -18.96
CA PHE A 787 -16.32 12.80 -20.37
C PHE A 787 -17.71 13.24 -20.87
N MET A 788 -18.75 13.16 -20.03
CA MET A 788 -20.10 13.60 -20.39
C MET A 788 -20.13 15.11 -20.70
N GLU A 789 -19.58 15.93 -19.81
CA GLU A 789 -19.56 17.39 -19.94
C GLU A 789 -18.83 17.84 -21.21
N LYS A 790 -17.66 17.23 -21.49
CA LYS A 790 -16.85 17.55 -22.67
C LYS A 790 -17.53 17.17 -23.98
N LYS A 791 -18.26 16.07 -24.01
CA LYS A 791 -19.05 15.68 -25.20
C LYS A 791 -20.27 16.58 -25.38
N MET A 792 -20.91 17.01 -24.29
CA MET A 792 -22.01 18.00 -24.35
C MET A 792 -21.52 19.37 -24.83
N GLU A 793 -20.30 19.78 -24.44
CA GLU A 793 -19.64 20.98 -24.95
C GLU A 793 -19.37 20.88 -26.46
N PHE A 794 -18.83 19.75 -26.91
CA PHE A 794 -18.61 19.47 -28.33
C PHE A 794 -19.91 19.53 -29.16
N MET A 795 -21.02 19.02 -28.62
CA MET A 795 -22.34 19.10 -29.30
C MET A 795 -22.84 20.53 -29.44
N LYS A 796 -22.52 21.41 -28.49
CA LYS A 796 -22.90 22.84 -28.55
C LYS A 796 -22.02 23.62 -29.51
N ASN A 797 -20.72 23.30 -29.57
CA ASN A 797 -19.72 24.01 -30.37
C ASN A 797 -18.93 23.05 -31.28
N PRO A 798 -19.53 22.52 -32.36
CA PRO A 798 -18.89 21.51 -33.22
C PRO A 798 -17.77 22.04 -34.11
N ALA A 799 -17.71 23.36 -34.34
CA ALA A 799 -16.82 23.99 -35.31
C ALA A 799 -15.33 23.79 -35.00
N ASP A 800 -14.95 23.73 -33.72
CA ASP A 800 -13.55 23.57 -33.32
C ASP A 800 -13.07 22.12 -33.43
N GLY A 801 -13.92 21.14 -33.09
CA GLY A 801 -13.57 19.72 -33.13
C GLY A 801 -13.68 19.08 -34.53
N LEU A 802 -14.40 19.71 -35.47
CA LEU A 802 -14.58 19.23 -36.85
C LEU A 802 -13.84 20.10 -37.88
N ARG A 803 -12.88 20.93 -37.44
CA ARG A 803 -12.14 21.84 -38.31
C ARG A 803 -11.40 21.06 -39.41
N GLY A 804 -11.70 21.39 -40.67
CA GLY A 804 -11.08 20.75 -41.84
C GLY A 804 -11.82 19.52 -42.38
N LEU A 805 -12.94 19.11 -41.74
CA LEU A 805 -13.78 18.03 -42.25
C LEU A 805 -14.87 18.56 -43.22
N PRO A 806 -15.37 17.72 -44.15
CA PRO A 806 -16.48 18.08 -45.02
C PRO A 806 -17.73 18.48 -44.24
N ARG A 807 -18.44 19.52 -44.72
CA ARG A 807 -19.65 20.06 -44.06
C ARG A 807 -20.74 19.02 -43.80
N GLU A 808 -20.78 17.93 -44.58
CA GLU A 808 -21.74 16.84 -44.38
C GLU A 808 -21.59 16.17 -43.02
N PHE A 809 -20.39 16.13 -42.43
CA PHE A 809 -20.19 15.58 -41.08
C PHE A 809 -20.87 16.44 -40.01
N ILE A 810 -20.91 17.76 -40.20
CA ILE A 810 -21.69 18.67 -39.35
C ILE A 810 -23.19 18.35 -39.49
N SER A 811 -23.68 18.19 -40.71
CA SER A 811 -25.08 17.83 -40.96
C SER A 811 -25.47 16.45 -40.41
N ILE A 812 -24.55 15.48 -40.38
CA ILE A 812 -24.75 14.19 -39.70
C ILE A 812 -24.88 14.42 -38.19
N MET A 813 -23.99 15.21 -37.59
CA MET A 813 -24.05 15.50 -36.15
C MET A 813 -25.34 16.21 -35.76
N GLU A 814 -25.74 17.23 -36.51
CA GLU A 814 -27.01 17.96 -36.32
C GLU A 814 -28.21 17.01 -36.35
N TYR A 815 -28.21 16.06 -37.29
CA TYR A 815 -29.22 15.01 -37.34
C TYR A 815 -29.20 14.09 -36.12
N LEU A 816 -28.03 13.63 -35.67
CA LEU A 816 -27.90 12.78 -34.48
C LEU A 816 -28.40 13.45 -33.19
N VAL A 817 -28.29 14.79 -33.08
CA VAL A 817 -28.81 15.55 -31.94
C VAL A 817 -30.33 15.51 -31.88
N THR A 818 -31.03 15.38 -33.01
CA THR A 818 -32.49 15.31 -33.05
C THR A 818 -33.07 13.99 -32.54
N LEU A 819 -32.27 12.91 -32.56
CA LEU A 819 -32.74 11.56 -32.25
C LEU A 819 -33.07 11.35 -30.77
N GLN A 820 -34.28 10.86 -30.53
CA GLN A 820 -34.79 10.43 -29.23
C GLN A 820 -34.68 8.92 -29.05
N TYR A 821 -34.89 8.45 -27.82
CA TYR A 821 -34.71 7.05 -27.42
C TYR A 821 -35.53 6.04 -28.25
N PHE A 822 -36.76 6.41 -28.64
CA PHE A 822 -37.66 5.51 -29.39
C PHE A 822 -37.48 5.59 -30.91
N ASP A 823 -36.73 6.56 -31.40
CA ASP A 823 -36.68 6.86 -32.82
C ASP A 823 -36.02 5.73 -33.60
N CYS A 824 -36.50 5.53 -34.83
CA CYS A 824 -35.81 4.73 -35.82
C CYS A 824 -34.91 5.68 -36.63
N PRO A 825 -33.58 5.55 -36.54
CA PRO A 825 -32.70 6.41 -37.32
C PRO A 825 -32.90 6.22 -38.83
N ASN A 826 -32.79 7.30 -39.57
CA ASN A 826 -32.83 7.33 -41.03
C ASN A 826 -31.41 7.10 -41.56
N TYR A 827 -31.00 5.84 -41.62
CA TYR A 827 -29.69 5.44 -42.17
C TYR A 827 -29.52 5.91 -43.61
N GLY A 828 -30.59 5.90 -44.41
CA GLY A 828 -30.62 6.39 -45.79
C GLY A 828 -30.13 7.84 -45.92
N TYR A 829 -30.58 8.72 -45.02
CA TYR A 829 -30.13 10.12 -44.98
C TYR A 829 -28.63 10.23 -44.66
N ILE A 830 -28.14 9.46 -43.68
CA ILE A 830 -26.71 9.44 -43.34
C ILE A 830 -25.87 8.92 -44.52
N TYR A 831 -26.30 7.85 -45.20
CA TYR A 831 -25.64 7.36 -46.41
C TYR A 831 -25.62 8.41 -47.51
N GLN A 832 -26.71 9.14 -47.72
CA GLN A 832 -26.79 10.19 -48.73
C GLN A 832 -25.78 11.31 -48.45
N LEU A 833 -25.61 11.71 -47.19
CA LEU A 833 -24.63 12.72 -46.79
C LEU A 833 -23.20 12.23 -47.06
N ILE A 834 -22.85 11.01 -46.62
CA ILE A 834 -21.51 10.44 -46.87
C ILE A 834 -21.24 10.28 -48.38
N MET A 835 -22.23 9.81 -49.16
CA MET A 835 -22.12 9.68 -50.61
C MET A 835 -22.02 11.03 -51.34
N THR A 836 -22.59 12.09 -50.77
CA THR A 836 -22.43 13.45 -51.30
C THR A 836 -20.99 13.92 -51.13
N THR A 837 -20.34 13.61 -50.00
CA THR A 837 -18.91 13.85 -49.80
C THR A 837 -18.06 13.05 -50.79
N PHE A 838 -18.41 11.78 -51.02
CA PHE A 838 -17.71 10.92 -51.99
C PHE A 838 -17.74 11.49 -53.41
N ARG A 839 -18.92 11.91 -53.89
CA ARG A 839 -19.09 12.51 -55.22
C ARG A 839 -18.41 13.86 -55.34
N ARG A 840 -18.46 14.72 -54.32
CA ARG A 840 -17.84 16.06 -54.37
C ARG A 840 -16.33 16.01 -54.55
N HIS A 841 -15.69 15.00 -53.98
CA HIS A 841 -14.24 14.80 -54.10
C HIS A 841 -13.85 13.97 -55.33
N ASN A 842 -14.81 13.66 -56.22
CA ASN A 842 -14.62 12.86 -57.44
C ASN A 842 -13.91 11.52 -57.19
N TYR A 843 -14.22 10.86 -56.07
CA TYR A 843 -13.65 9.56 -55.76
C TYR A 843 -14.24 8.45 -56.64
N ASP A 844 -13.41 7.47 -56.98
CA ASP A 844 -13.82 6.25 -57.68
C ASP A 844 -13.94 5.07 -56.70
N ILE A 845 -14.90 4.18 -56.97
CA ILE A 845 -15.10 2.97 -56.18
C ILE A 845 -13.92 2.01 -56.34
N ASP A 846 -13.27 2.02 -57.50
CA ASP A 846 -12.12 1.17 -57.83
C ASP A 846 -10.79 1.71 -57.29
N GLN A 847 -10.75 2.98 -56.89
CA GLN A 847 -9.58 3.60 -56.25
C GLN A 847 -9.12 2.77 -55.03
N PRO A 848 -7.80 2.47 -54.92
CA PRO A 848 -7.30 1.64 -53.85
C PRO A 848 -7.49 2.29 -52.48
N LEU A 849 -7.87 1.46 -51.49
CA LEU A 849 -7.93 1.87 -50.08
C LEU A 849 -6.53 1.87 -49.46
N ASP A 850 -6.38 2.56 -48.33
CA ASP A 850 -5.08 2.81 -47.69
C ASP A 850 -4.29 1.53 -47.38
N TRP A 851 -4.98 0.43 -47.10
CA TRP A 851 -4.40 -0.86 -46.72
C TRP A 851 -4.36 -1.90 -47.85
N GLU A 852 -4.91 -1.58 -49.04
CA GLU A 852 -4.83 -2.47 -50.21
C GLU A 852 -3.41 -2.48 -50.79
N PRO A 853 -2.99 -3.51 -51.56
CA PRO A 853 -1.62 -3.62 -52.08
C PRO A 853 -1.09 -2.40 -52.85
N THR A 854 -1.97 -1.62 -53.46
CA THR A 854 -1.65 -0.38 -54.19
C THR A 854 -2.07 0.89 -53.43
N GLY A 855 -2.41 0.74 -52.15
CA GLY A 855 -2.86 1.78 -51.24
C GLY A 855 -1.75 2.66 -50.71
N GLN A 856 -2.10 3.88 -50.32
CA GLN A 856 -1.14 4.89 -49.86
C GLN A 856 -0.33 4.45 -48.62
N PHE A 857 -0.93 3.70 -47.70
CA PHE A 857 -0.32 3.27 -46.44
C PHE A 857 -0.13 1.75 -46.37
N HIS A 858 -0.04 1.07 -47.52
CA HIS A 858 0.03 -0.39 -47.57
C HIS A 858 1.21 -0.97 -46.77
N GLU A 859 2.40 -0.39 -46.93
CA GLU A 859 3.62 -0.84 -46.23
C GLU A 859 3.54 -0.67 -44.71
N GLU A 860 2.85 0.38 -44.24
CA GLU A 860 2.63 0.63 -42.81
C GLU A 860 1.55 -0.32 -42.25
N THR A 861 0.47 -0.51 -43.00
CA THR A 861 -0.69 -1.30 -42.57
C THR A 861 -0.47 -2.82 -42.61
N ILE A 862 0.45 -3.33 -43.44
CA ILE A 862 0.81 -4.76 -43.43
C ILE A 862 1.56 -5.16 -42.15
N MET A 863 2.19 -4.19 -41.47
CA MET A 863 2.86 -4.40 -40.19
C MET A 863 1.90 -4.30 -39.00
N ALA A 864 0.62 -3.99 -39.22
CA ALA A 864 -0.37 -3.95 -38.15
C ALA A 864 -0.50 -5.35 -37.50
N PRO A 865 -0.46 -5.44 -36.16
CA PRO A 865 -0.56 -6.73 -35.48
C PRO A 865 -1.91 -7.39 -35.77
N ASP A 866 -1.88 -8.71 -35.98
CA ASP A 866 -3.11 -9.52 -36.03
C ASP A 866 -3.92 -9.31 -34.73
N HIS A 867 -5.20 -9.00 -34.91
CA HIS A 867 -6.19 -8.52 -33.94
C HIS A 867 -6.01 -8.88 -32.44
N ASN A 868 -6.03 -7.86 -31.56
CA ASN A 868 -6.33 -7.99 -30.13
C ASN A 868 -7.86 -7.94 -29.87
N MET A 869 -8.50 -9.07 -29.59
CA MET A 869 -9.97 -9.21 -29.48
C MET A 869 -10.53 -8.95 -28.06
N LEU A 870 -9.85 -8.17 -27.21
CA LEU A 870 -10.26 -7.93 -25.82
C LEU A 870 -10.21 -6.45 -25.45
N PRO A 871 -11.07 -5.99 -24.52
CA PRO A 871 -11.12 -4.59 -24.12
C PRO A 871 -9.75 -4.15 -23.58
N GLY A 872 -9.19 -3.11 -24.21
CA GLY A 872 -7.91 -2.51 -23.81
C GLY A 872 -7.90 -2.16 -22.32
N GLN A 873 -6.93 -2.71 -21.60
CA GLN A 873 -6.52 -2.15 -20.32
C GLN A 873 -5.72 -0.86 -20.56
N GLU A 874 -5.87 0.04 -19.60
CA GLU A 874 -5.48 1.45 -19.57
C GLU A 874 -4.04 1.71 -20.05
N GLU A 875 -3.88 2.85 -20.75
CA GLU A 875 -2.60 3.42 -21.13
C GLU A 875 -1.69 3.60 -19.90
N ASN A 876 -0.48 3.05 -19.99
CA ASN A 876 0.61 3.28 -19.05
C ASN A 876 1.06 4.74 -19.11
N ASP A 877 0.71 5.53 -18.10
CA ASP A 877 1.37 6.81 -17.86
C ASP A 877 2.75 6.60 -17.20
N PRO A 878 3.79 7.34 -17.62
CA PRO A 878 5.14 7.22 -17.08
C PRO A 878 5.19 7.78 -15.66
N VAL A 879 5.59 6.95 -14.70
CA VAL A 879 5.78 7.33 -13.30
C VAL A 879 7.01 8.24 -13.18
N LYS A 880 6.78 9.56 -13.04
CA LYS A 880 7.71 10.45 -12.35
C LYS A 880 7.47 10.35 -10.85
N ASN A 881 8.47 9.84 -10.14
CA ASN A 881 8.61 10.01 -8.70
C ASN A 881 8.82 11.51 -8.43
N ASP A 882 7.97 12.10 -7.59
CA ASP A 882 8.39 13.19 -6.73
C ASP A 882 7.56 13.24 -5.45
N VAL A 883 8.32 13.48 -4.39
CA VAL A 883 8.00 13.51 -2.96
C VAL A 883 7.17 14.75 -2.63
N TYR A 884 5.95 14.62 -2.10
CA TYR A 884 5.33 15.66 -1.26
C TYR A 884 4.16 15.08 -0.43
N MET A 885 4.47 14.71 0.82
CA MET A 885 3.50 14.62 1.91
C MET A 885 4.14 15.27 3.11
N ASP A 886 3.91 16.57 3.32
CA ASP A 886 4.21 17.23 4.61
C ASP A 886 3.56 18.62 4.83
N PHE A 887 2.43 18.94 4.18
CA PHE A 887 1.79 20.25 4.41
C PHE A 887 0.28 20.23 4.67
N VAL A 888 -0.39 19.09 4.54
CA VAL A 888 -1.86 19.04 4.62
C VAL A 888 -2.36 18.88 6.07
N PHE A 889 -1.61 18.25 6.96
CA PHE A 889 -2.15 17.92 8.30
C PHE A 889 -2.14 19.10 9.29
N VAL A 890 -1.18 20.02 9.18
CA VAL A 890 -1.09 21.20 10.06
C VAL A 890 -2.16 22.24 9.72
N VAL A 891 -2.54 22.36 8.44
CA VAL A 891 -3.62 23.26 8.00
C VAL A 891 -4.99 22.73 8.41
N THR A 892 -5.21 21.41 8.41
CA THR A 892 -6.47 20.81 8.87
C THR A 892 -6.68 21.01 10.38
N VAL A 893 -5.63 20.93 11.19
CA VAL A 893 -5.76 21.12 12.65
C VAL A 893 -5.99 22.60 13.02
N ILE A 894 -5.41 23.55 12.28
CA ILE A 894 -5.65 24.99 12.49
C ILE A 894 -7.07 25.38 12.03
N LEU A 895 -7.57 24.79 10.93
CA LEU A 895 -8.95 25.00 10.48
C LEU A 895 -9.98 24.35 11.42
N CYS A 896 -9.67 23.20 12.02
CA CYS A 896 -10.51 22.59 13.06
C CYS A 896 -10.53 23.41 14.36
N TYR A 897 -9.42 24.05 14.75
CA TYR A 897 -9.37 24.92 15.93
C TYR A 897 -10.14 26.25 15.72
N GLN A 898 -10.15 26.81 14.50
CA GLN A 898 -10.97 27.99 14.20
C GLN A 898 -12.47 27.70 14.12
N HIS A 899 -12.87 26.48 13.74
CA HIS A 899 -14.29 26.07 13.73
C HIS A 899 -14.89 25.86 15.14
N PHE A 900 -14.06 25.63 16.15
CA PHE A 900 -14.49 25.42 17.54
C PHE A 900 -14.82 26.72 18.31
N ARG A 901 -14.59 27.89 17.71
CA ARG A 901 -14.84 29.19 18.38
C ARG A 901 -16.10 29.93 17.92
N VAL A 902 -16.89 29.36 17.01
CA VAL A 902 -18.10 29.99 16.45
C VAL A 902 -19.41 29.27 16.84
N ILE A 903 -19.39 28.23 17.68
CA ILE A 903 -20.62 27.65 18.23
C ILE A 903 -20.91 28.32 19.58
N GLY A 904 -21.17 29.62 19.52
CA GLY A 904 -22.00 30.33 20.48
C GLY A 904 -23.38 30.49 19.86
N GLU A 905 -24.40 30.04 20.59
CA GLU A 905 -25.84 30.26 20.35
C GLU A 905 -26.44 29.70 19.04
N SER A 906 -27.09 28.54 19.13
CA SER A 906 -28.39 28.38 18.49
C SER A 906 -29.26 27.36 19.22
N SER A 907 -30.39 27.85 19.70
CA SER A 907 -31.50 27.12 20.28
C SER A 907 -32.24 26.35 19.18
N SER A 908 -32.19 25.02 19.18
CA SER A 908 -33.06 24.22 18.31
C SER A 908 -34.39 23.94 19.02
N GLN A 909 -35.49 24.39 18.41
CA GLN A 909 -36.86 23.97 18.73
C GLN A 909 -37.63 23.77 17.41
N VAL A 910 -37.31 22.69 16.70
CA VAL A 910 -38.09 22.16 15.58
C VAL A 910 -38.25 20.66 15.81
N VAL A 911 -39.47 20.14 15.76
CA VAL A 911 -39.77 18.72 15.93
C VAL A 911 -40.33 18.18 14.61
N GLN A 912 -39.61 17.24 14.00
CA GLN A 912 -39.93 16.66 12.70
C GLN A 912 -40.32 15.18 12.83
N GLN A 913 -41.40 14.77 12.15
CA GLN A 913 -41.84 13.38 12.06
C GLN A 913 -42.12 12.99 10.61
N VAL A 914 -41.67 11.80 10.22
CA VAL A 914 -41.85 11.24 8.87
C VAL A 914 -42.56 9.90 8.98
N PHE A 915 -43.61 9.73 8.19
CA PHE A 915 -44.41 8.52 8.09
C PHE A 915 -44.44 8.06 6.64
N SER A 916 -44.40 6.76 6.39
CA SER A 916 -44.60 6.17 5.06
C SER A 916 -45.53 4.97 5.17
N GLY A 917 -46.31 4.70 4.11
CA GLY A 917 -47.30 3.64 4.15
C GLY A 917 -47.95 3.33 2.81
N GLU A 918 -48.71 2.23 2.79
CA GLU A 918 -49.50 1.74 1.67
C GLU A 918 -50.99 1.76 2.05
N LEU A 919 -51.84 2.32 1.20
CA LEU A 919 -53.29 2.36 1.38
C LEU A 919 -53.99 1.73 0.17
N GLN A 920 -55.00 0.91 0.44
CA GLN A 920 -55.88 0.36 -0.60
C GLN A 920 -56.95 1.38 -1.02
N ALA A 921 -57.45 1.25 -2.25
CA ALA A 921 -58.48 2.09 -2.82
C ALA A 921 -59.63 2.40 -1.83
N GLY A 922 -59.87 3.70 -1.57
CA GLY A 922 -60.96 4.17 -0.73
C GLY A 922 -60.75 4.04 0.78
N LYS A 923 -59.55 3.68 1.26
CA LYS A 923 -59.19 3.67 2.69
C LYS A 923 -58.35 4.88 3.10
N SER A 924 -58.42 5.25 4.38
CA SER A 924 -57.64 6.34 4.97
C SER A 924 -56.80 5.93 6.20
N ALA A 925 -55.70 6.65 6.39
CA ALA A 925 -54.91 6.67 7.61
C ALA A 925 -55.07 8.01 8.33
N TYR A 926 -55.14 8.03 9.66
CA TYR A 926 -55.35 9.25 10.45
C TYR A 926 -54.25 9.47 11.49
N PHE A 927 -53.87 10.74 11.64
CA PHE A 927 -52.88 11.22 12.58
C PHE A 927 -53.50 12.35 13.42
N LYS A 928 -53.30 12.31 14.74
CA LYS A 928 -53.80 13.32 15.68
C LYS A 928 -52.63 14.12 16.25
N LEU A 929 -52.61 15.42 15.98
CA LEU A 929 -51.58 16.35 16.43
C LEU A 929 -52.11 17.24 17.56
N THR A 930 -51.56 17.09 18.76
CA THR A 930 -51.98 17.82 19.97
C THR A 930 -51.02 18.94 20.36
N LYS A 931 -49.84 19.02 19.75
CA LYS A 931 -48.79 19.99 20.10
C LYS A 931 -49.09 21.39 19.55
N ALA A 932 -48.82 22.41 20.36
CA ALA A 932 -48.92 23.82 19.97
C ALA A 932 -47.66 24.27 19.20
N GLY A 933 -47.83 25.15 18.21
CA GLY A 933 -46.76 25.58 17.29
C GLY A 933 -47.24 25.65 15.84
N ALA A 934 -46.47 26.33 14.98
CA ALA A 934 -46.74 26.37 13.53
C ALA A 934 -46.37 25.02 12.89
N VAL A 935 -47.21 24.49 12.00
CA VAL A 935 -47.05 23.13 11.45
C VAL A 935 -46.98 23.15 9.92
N GLY A 936 -45.90 22.62 9.36
CA GLY A 936 -45.79 22.33 7.93
C GLY A 936 -46.03 20.84 7.68
N ILE A 937 -46.95 20.50 6.78
CA ILE A 937 -47.30 19.12 6.43
C ILE A 937 -47.11 18.90 4.94
N LEU A 938 -46.31 17.91 4.56
CA LEU A 938 -46.03 17.54 3.18
C LEU A 938 -46.39 16.08 2.95
N LEU A 939 -47.30 15.79 2.02
CA LEU A 939 -47.63 14.46 1.56
C LEU A 939 -47.12 14.26 0.13
N LYS A 940 -46.42 13.16 -0.11
CA LYS A 940 -45.94 12.74 -1.42
C LYS A 940 -46.47 11.35 -1.73
N SER A 941 -47.14 11.22 -2.87
CA SER A 941 -47.56 9.92 -3.42
C SER A 941 -46.52 9.44 -4.43
N PHE A 942 -45.98 8.22 -4.23
CA PHE A 942 -44.96 7.62 -5.11
C PHE A 942 -45.59 6.71 -6.18
N SER A 943 -46.73 6.09 -5.86
CA SER A 943 -47.54 5.33 -6.79
C SER A 943 -48.99 5.36 -6.34
N GLY A 944 -49.95 5.30 -7.28
CA GLY A 944 -51.35 5.62 -7.00
C GLY A 944 -51.56 7.12 -6.77
N ASP A 945 -52.70 7.47 -6.18
CA ASP A 945 -53.03 8.85 -5.79
C ASP A 945 -53.56 8.85 -4.36
N ALA A 946 -52.97 9.67 -3.51
CA ALA A 946 -53.34 9.80 -2.10
C ALA A 946 -53.42 11.28 -1.74
N ASP A 947 -54.55 11.66 -1.18
CA ASP A 947 -54.91 13.04 -0.91
C ASP A 947 -54.75 13.35 0.59
N LEU A 948 -54.28 14.58 0.87
CA LEU A 948 -54.12 15.09 2.24
C LEU A 948 -55.34 15.89 2.71
N TYR A 949 -55.89 15.49 3.85
CA TYR A 949 -56.97 16.18 4.55
C TYR A 949 -56.51 16.65 5.93
N VAL A 950 -56.83 17.88 6.28
CA VAL A 950 -56.52 18.44 7.60
C VAL A 950 -57.79 19.08 8.17
N SER A 951 -58.17 18.71 9.39
CA SER A 951 -59.40 19.19 10.02
C SER A 951 -59.22 19.38 11.53
N THR A 952 -60.00 20.29 12.10
CA THR A 952 -60.07 20.51 13.56
C THR A 952 -61.13 19.61 14.23
N VAL A 953 -61.94 18.90 13.43
CA VAL A 953 -63.01 17.99 13.85
C VAL A 953 -62.82 16.61 13.20
N THR A 954 -63.14 15.54 13.91
CA THR A 954 -63.11 14.17 13.38
C THR A 954 -64.30 13.92 12.44
N SER A 955 -64.14 14.25 11.16
CA SER A 955 -65.05 13.84 10.07
C SER A 955 -64.41 12.70 9.25
N GLU A 956 -65.23 11.80 8.70
CA GLU A 956 -64.75 10.81 7.74
C GLU A 956 -64.42 11.50 6.39
N PRO A 957 -63.21 11.30 5.83
CA PRO A 957 -62.78 11.91 4.60
C PRO A 957 -63.59 11.31 3.44
N SER A 958 -64.07 12.20 2.58
CA SER A 958 -64.91 11.93 1.43
C SER A 958 -64.29 12.63 0.22
N PHE A 959 -64.42 12.03 -0.97
CA PHE A 959 -63.93 12.63 -2.22
C PHE A 959 -64.81 13.80 -2.71
N LYS A 960 -65.90 14.13 -2.01
CA LYS A 960 -66.76 15.24 -2.40
C LYS A 960 -66.09 16.58 -2.09
N ILE A 961 -65.83 17.33 -3.16
CA ILE A 961 -65.19 18.65 -3.11
C ILE A 961 -66.07 19.61 -2.32
N GLY A 962 -65.53 20.18 -1.22
CA GLY A 962 -66.16 21.26 -0.45
C GLY A 962 -66.74 20.90 0.92
N GLU A 963 -66.63 19.64 1.40
CA GLU A 963 -67.17 19.22 2.70
C GLU A 963 -66.18 19.34 3.88
N ASN A 964 -64.89 19.68 3.66
CA ASN A 964 -63.85 19.70 4.69
C ASN A 964 -63.08 21.05 4.75
N GLU A 965 -62.63 21.45 5.94
CA GLU A 965 -62.07 22.80 6.23
C GLU A 965 -60.77 23.12 5.47
N LEU A 966 -59.85 22.16 5.31
CA LEU A 966 -58.58 22.34 4.59
C LEU A 966 -58.27 21.07 3.77
N GLN A 967 -58.31 21.19 2.45
CA GLN A 967 -57.99 20.12 1.51
C GLN A 967 -56.98 20.64 0.47
N SER A 968 -55.94 19.85 0.19
CA SER A 968 -55.03 20.11 -0.94
C SER A 968 -55.60 19.49 -2.22
N VAL A 969 -55.42 20.14 -3.37
CA VAL A 969 -56.10 19.78 -4.65
C VAL A 969 -55.07 19.47 -5.75
N THR A 970 -53.84 19.11 -5.38
CA THR A 970 -52.71 19.01 -6.31
C THR A 970 -52.19 17.59 -6.44
N CYS A 971 -52.42 16.97 -7.59
CA CYS A 971 -51.97 15.60 -7.84
C CYS A 971 -50.43 15.49 -7.71
N GLY A 972 -49.97 14.69 -6.76
CA GLY A 972 -48.61 14.21 -6.65
C GLY A 972 -47.74 14.83 -5.57
N VAL A 973 -48.00 16.05 -5.07
CA VAL A 973 -47.34 16.63 -3.87
C VAL A 973 -48.33 17.57 -3.19
N ASP A 974 -48.77 17.23 -1.99
CA ASP A 974 -49.67 18.07 -1.20
C ASP A 974 -48.91 18.73 -0.06
N LEU A 975 -48.97 20.06 0.02
CA LEU A 975 -48.30 20.84 1.07
C LEU A 975 -49.32 21.72 1.79
N VAL A 976 -49.48 21.50 3.10
CA VAL A 976 -50.39 22.26 3.96
C VAL A 976 -49.58 22.97 5.04
N ARG A 977 -49.88 24.26 5.24
CA ARG A 977 -49.24 25.13 6.23
C ARG A 977 -50.31 25.52 7.26
N VAL A 978 -50.08 25.20 8.53
CA VAL A 978 -51.00 25.49 9.61
C VAL A 978 -50.34 26.49 10.57
N PRO A 979 -50.86 27.71 10.69
CA PRO A 979 -50.27 28.71 11.56
C PRO A 979 -50.42 28.32 13.03
N GLU A 980 -49.57 28.89 13.88
CA GLU A 980 -49.54 28.60 15.32
C GLU A 980 -50.89 28.86 16.03
N GLN A 981 -51.71 29.80 15.54
CA GLN A 981 -53.00 30.16 16.16
C GLN A 981 -54.16 29.19 15.87
N ALA A 982 -53.96 28.13 15.08
CA ALA A 982 -55.02 27.17 14.76
C ALA A 982 -55.41 26.31 15.99
N SER A 983 -56.70 25.97 16.12
CA SER A 983 -57.21 25.12 17.20
C SER A 983 -56.57 23.72 17.19
N ARG A 984 -56.46 23.10 18.37
CA ARG A 984 -55.92 21.75 18.58
C ARG A 984 -56.95 20.92 19.37
N PRO A 985 -57.02 19.60 19.17
CA PRO A 985 -56.17 18.77 18.34
C PRO A 985 -56.45 18.92 16.84
N LEU A 986 -55.40 18.88 16.03
CA LEU A 986 -55.49 18.87 14.57
C LEU A 986 -55.49 17.41 14.08
N TYR A 987 -56.45 17.04 13.24
CA TYR A 987 -56.55 15.72 12.64
C TYR A 987 -56.09 15.78 11.20
N VAL A 988 -55.11 14.95 10.86
CA VAL A 988 -54.54 14.83 9.52
C VAL A 988 -54.91 13.46 8.99
N ALA A 989 -55.60 13.38 7.86
CA ALA A 989 -55.95 12.14 7.21
C ALA A 989 -55.29 12.05 5.83
N VAL A 990 -54.78 10.86 5.49
CA VAL A 990 -54.31 10.53 4.15
C VAL A 990 -55.31 9.53 3.57
N TYR A 991 -55.89 9.85 2.42
CA TYR A 991 -56.95 9.04 1.80
C TYR A 991 -56.53 8.57 0.41
N ALA A 992 -56.62 7.27 0.12
CA ALA A 992 -56.28 6.73 -1.19
C ALA A 992 -57.45 6.83 -2.17
N HIS A 993 -57.21 7.46 -3.32
CA HIS A 993 -58.24 7.70 -4.32
C HIS A 993 -58.82 6.37 -4.87
N PRO A 994 -60.16 6.20 -4.97
CA PRO A 994 -60.78 4.93 -5.35
C PRO A 994 -60.41 4.39 -6.74
N SER A 995 -59.99 5.24 -7.67
CA SER A 995 -59.56 4.84 -9.02
C SER A 995 -58.17 4.18 -9.07
N HIS A 996 -57.41 4.24 -7.97
CA HIS A 996 -56.11 3.60 -7.84
C HIS A 996 -56.21 2.45 -6.85
N LEU A 997 -55.90 1.23 -7.31
CA LEU A 997 -56.05 0.00 -6.52
C LEU A 997 -55.26 0.06 -5.20
N VAL A 998 -54.06 0.65 -5.25
CA VAL A 998 -53.16 0.84 -4.11
C VAL A 998 -52.39 2.14 -4.30
N SER A 999 -52.28 2.94 -3.23
CA SER A 999 -51.49 4.18 -3.18
C SER A 999 -50.39 4.09 -2.13
N HIS A 1000 -49.14 4.31 -2.55
CA HIS A 1000 -47.96 4.37 -1.67
C HIS A 1000 -47.58 5.82 -1.42
N TYR A 1001 -47.46 6.22 -0.16
CA TYR A 1001 -47.23 7.61 0.22
C TYR A 1001 -46.15 7.78 1.30
N ALA A 1002 -45.59 9.00 1.38
CA ALA A 1002 -44.85 9.50 2.54
C ALA A 1002 -45.44 10.83 3.00
N LEU A 1003 -45.65 10.95 4.31
CA LEU A 1003 -46.17 12.13 5.01
C LEU A 1003 -45.09 12.67 5.95
N VAL A 1004 -44.72 13.93 5.80
CA VAL A 1004 -43.78 14.66 6.66
C VAL A 1004 -44.53 15.74 7.42
N ILE A 1005 -44.38 15.77 8.75
CA ILE A 1005 -44.98 16.77 9.63
C ILE A 1005 -43.87 17.46 10.42
N ASN A 1006 -43.72 18.78 10.23
CA ASN A 1006 -42.75 19.61 10.92
C ASN A 1006 -43.44 20.63 11.81
N ILE A 1007 -43.09 20.64 13.10
CA ILE A 1007 -43.61 21.57 14.09
C ILE A 1007 -42.51 22.57 14.47
N PHE A 1008 -42.77 23.85 14.24
CA PHE A 1008 -41.87 24.96 14.53
C PHE A 1008 -42.32 25.66 15.82
N GLU A 1009 -41.45 25.67 16.83
CA GLU A 1009 -41.74 26.23 18.15
C GLU A 1009 -40.91 27.51 18.41
N GLY A 1010 -41.44 28.42 19.22
CA GLY A 1010 -40.77 29.68 19.63
C GLY A 1010 -40.96 30.87 18.68
N ASN A 1011 -40.40 32.02 19.04
CA ASN A 1011 -40.58 33.27 18.29
C ASN A 1011 -40.17 33.13 16.81
N GLY A 1012 -41.00 33.63 15.90
CA GLY A 1012 -40.78 33.51 14.45
C GLY A 1012 -41.07 32.12 13.86
N SER A 1013 -41.81 31.26 14.57
CA SER A 1013 -42.28 29.93 14.13
C SER A 1013 -42.93 29.95 12.73
N ASN A 1014 -43.89 30.85 12.51
CA ASN A 1014 -44.59 30.99 11.22
C ASN A 1014 -43.64 31.36 10.07
N GLN A 1015 -42.69 32.28 10.29
CA GLN A 1015 -41.71 32.70 9.27
C GLN A 1015 -40.75 31.56 8.88
N ARG A 1016 -40.33 30.75 9.85
CA ARG A 1016 -39.51 29.56 9.63
C ARG A 1016 -40.27 28.46 8.89
N MET A 1017 -41.54 28.24 9.22
CA MET A 1017 -42.41 27.33 8.48
C MET A 1017 -42.60 27.78 7.02
N HIS A 1018 -42.81 29.08 6.79
CA HIS A 1018 -42.98 29.64 5.44
C HIS A 1018 -41.74 29.46 4.55
N SER A 1019 -40.55 29.78 5.09
CA SER A 1019 -39.28 29.59 4.36
C SER A 1019 -39.00 28.11 4.09
N TRP A 1020 -39.27 27.22 5.04
CA TRP A 1020 -39.17 25.76 4.82
C TRP A 1020 -40.10 25.29 3.70
N ALA A 1021 -41.33 25.77 3.68
CA ALA A 1021 -42.33 25.37 2.71
C ALA A 1021 -42.03 25.88 1.29
N GLU A 1022 -41.42 27.06 1.14
CA GLU A 1022 -40.96 27.59 -0.15
C GLU A 1022 -39.75 26.83 -0.70
N GLN A 1023 -38.81 26.43 0.18
CA GLN A 1023 -37.65 25.65 -0.22
C GLN A 1023 -38.03 24.26 -0.74
N LYS A 1024 -39.08 23.65 -0.16
CA LYS A 1024 -39.50 22.28 -0.48
C LYS A 1024 -40.57 22.20 -1.59
N SER A 1025 -41.25 23.30 -1.92
CA SER A 1025 -42.18 23.33 -3.06
C SER A 1025 -41.48 23.21 -4.43
N GLY A 1026 -40.16 23.42 -4.50
CA GLY A 1026 -39.38 23.35 -5.74
C GLY A 1026 -38.52 22.09 -5.93
N SER A 1027 -38.55 21.13 -4.99
CA SER A 1027 -37.70 19.92 -5.06
C SER A 1027 -38.43 18.76 -5.74
N GLU A 1028 -37.90 18.28 -6.88
CA GLU A 1028 -38.34 17.04 -7.53
C GLU A 1028 -37.91 15.83 -6.71
N LEU A 1029 -38.74 15.43 -5.75
CA LEU A 1029 -38.54 14.25 -4.91
C LEU A 1029 -39.08 13.01 -5.66
N THR A 1030 -38.20 12.12 -6.10
CA THR A 1030 -38.57 11.02 -7.01
C THR A 1030 -38.60 9.64 -6.35
N SER A 1031 -37.95 9.44 -5.19
CA SER A 1031 -37.99 8.17 -4.44
C SER A 1031 -38.20 8.33 -2.93
N LEU A 1032 -38.71 7.27 -2.29
CA LEU A 1032 -38.91 7.21 -0.83
C LEU A 1032 -37.57 7.32 -0.08
N GLN A 1033 -36.48 6.82 -0.67
CA GLN A 1033 -35.12 6.96 -0.17
C GLN A 1033 -34.59 8.40 -0.28
N GLU A 1034 -34.96 9.15 -1.32
CA GLU A 1034 -34.64 10.57 -1.44
C GLU A 1034 -35.41 11.42 -0.44
N VAL A 1035 -36.69 11.14 -0.20
CA VAL A 1035 -37.47 11.82 0.85
C VAL A 1035 -36.89 11.52 2.23
N GLU A 1036 -36.55 10.26 2.51
CA GLU A 1036 -35.82 9.92 3.74
C GLU A 1036 -34.45 10.57 3.80
N ALA A 1037 -33.71 10.74 2.69
CA ALA A 1037 -32.39 11.36 2.69
C ALA A 1037 -32.41 12.89 2.82
N LEU A 1038 -33.32 13.58 2.12
CA LEU A 1038 -33.50 15.04 2.16
C LEU A 1038 -34.02 15.57 3.49
N PHE A 1039 -34.54 14.67 4.33
CA PHE A 1039 -35.06 14.98 5.66
C PHE A 1039 -34.35 14.20 6.78
N ASN A 1040 -33.42 13.28 6.46
CA ASN A 1040 -32.41 12.74 7.37
C ASN A 1040 -31.10 13.54 7.32
N ASP A 1041 -31.14 14.86 7.10
CA ASP A 1041 -29.93 15.68 7.29
C ASP A 1041 -29.46 15.69 8.78
N GLU A 1042 -30.26 15.10 9.68
CA GLU A 1042 -29.81 14.70 11.03
C GLU A 1042 -29.10 13.32 11.10
N ARG A 1043 -28.83 12.63 9.99
CA ARG A 1043 -27.94 11.44 9.98
C ARG A 1043 -26.46 11.79 10.04
N GLN A 1044 -26.05 13.03 9.79
CA GLN A 1044 -24.74 13.50 10.27
C GLN A 1044 -24.68 13.52 11.81
N TYR A 1045 -25.83 13.62 12.48
CA TYR A 1045 -25.95 13.41 13.92
C TYR A 1045 -26.15 11.94 14.32
N LEU A 1046 -26.58 11.06 13.41
CA LEU A 1046 -26.69 9.61 13.69
C LEU A 1046 -25.37 8.85 13.50
N ILE A 1047 -24.46 9.36 12.66
CA ILE A 1047 -23.08 8.87 12.63
C ILE A 1047 -22.35 9.34 13.89
N SER A 1048 -22.60 10.57 14.36
CA SER A 1048 -22.10 11.02 15.67
C SER A 1048 -22.81 10.33 16.82
N SER A 1049 -24.10 9.96 16.74
CA SER A 1049 -24.80 9.23 17.80
C SER A 1049 -24.51 7.73 17.80
N LYS A 1050 -24.20 7.10 16.67
CA LYS A 1050 -23.61 5.76 16.62
C LYS A 1050 -22.15 5.79 17.06
N LEU A 1051 -21.40 6.86 16.80
CA LEU A 1051 -20.11 7.07 17.45
C LEU A 1051 -20.28 7.30 18.96
N ILE A 1052 -21.31 8.02 19.41
CA ILE A 1052 -21.63 8.24 20.83
C ILE A 1052 -22.05 6.92 21.47
N TYR A 1053 -22.86 6.09 20.81
CA TYR A 1053 -23.28 4.77 21.29
C TYR A 1053 -22.12 3.78 21.27
N ILE A 1054 -21.22 3.85 20.29
CA ILE A 1054 -19.98 3.06 20.27
C ILE A 1054 -19.03 3.58 21.36
N THR A 1055 -18.92 4.88 21.60
CA THR A 1055 -18.12 5.43 22.70
C THR A 1055 -18.76 5.21 24.05
N GLU A 1056 -20.09 5.18 24.18
CA GLU A 1056 -20.81 4.83 25.41
C GLU A 1056 -20.72 3.34 25.65
N LEU A 1057 -20.83 2.48 24.62
CA LEU A 1057 -20.69 1.03 24.75
C LEU A 1057 -19.23 0.64 25.03
N VAL A 1058 -18.26 1.33 24.42
CA VAL A 1058 -16.83 1.22 24.74
C VAL A 1058 -16.52 1.82 26.10
N SER A 1059 -17.13 2.93 26.50
CA SER A 1059 -16.97 3.51 27.85
C SER A 1059 -17.63 2.66 28.91
N THR A 1060 -18.75 2.00 28.61
CA THR A 1060 -19.45 1.07 29.51
C THR A 1060 -18.69 -0.26 29.58
N LEU A 1061 -18.09 -0.73 28.49
CA LEU A 1061 -17.17 -1.88 28.51
C LEU A 1061 -15.88 -1.55 29.26
N ILE A 1062 -15.32 -0.35 29.08
CA ILE A 1062 -14.14 0.12 29.81
C ILE A 1062 -14.50 0.33 31.28
N LEU A 1063 -15.68 0.87 31.63
CA LEU A 1063 -16.16 0.99 33.00
C LEU A 1063 -16.44 -0.37 33.63
N LEU A 1064 -17.00 -1.35 32.90
CA LEU A 1064 -17.15 -2.74 33.37
C LEU A 1064 -15.80 -3.46 33.51
N LEU A 1065 -14.83 -3.18 32.64
CA LEU A 1065 -13.47 -3.68 32.75
C LEU A 1065 -12.71 -3.01 33.89
N VAL A 1066 -12.93 -1.71 34.12
CA VAL A 1066 -12.33 -0.91 35.20
C VAL A 1066 -12.98 -1.27 36.53
N ASP A 1067 -14.30 -1.45 36.62
CA ASP A 1067 -14.99 -1.97 37.82
C ASP A 1067 -14.61 -3.43 38.07
N GLY A 1068 -14.46 -4.25 37.02
CA GLY A 1068 -13.93 -5.61 37.14
C GLY A 1068 -12.46 -5.64 37.60
N LEU A 1069 -11.64 -4.71 37.13
CA LEU A 1069 -10.25 -4.53 37.58
C LEU A 1069 -10.18 -3.94 38.99
N LEU A 1070 -11.06 -3.01 39.35
CA LEU A 1070 -11.13 -2.40 40.68
C LEU A 1070 -11.66 -3.41 41.69
N ASP A 1071 -12.68 -4.21 41.36
CA ASP A 1071 -13.17 -5.31 42.20
C ASP A 1071 -12.13 -6.44 42.30
N ALA A 1072 -11.36 -6.71 41.25
CA ALA A 1072 -10.21 -7.62 41.31
C ALA A 1072 -9.07 -7.04 42.17
N ILE A 1073 -8.74 -5.76 42.02
CA ILE A 1073 -7.72 -5.05 42.81
C ILE A 1073 -8.17 -4.95 44.28
N GLU A 1074 -9.45 -4.76 44.55
CA GLU A 1074 -10.01 -4.69 45.90
C GLU A 1074 -10.11 -6.08 46.55
N LYS A 1075 -10.45 -7.13 45.79
CA LYS A 1075 -10.32 -8.54 46.22
C LYS A 1075 -8.87 -8.94 46.47
N ILE A 1076 -7.92 -8.47 45.66
CA ILE A 1076 -6.47 -8.69 45.87
C ILE A 1076 -5.97 -7.89 47.08
N ARG A 1077 -6.44 -6.66 47.28
CA ARG A 1077 -6.11 -5.80 48.44
C ARG A 1077 -6.70 -6.37 49.74
N ASN A 1078 -7.91 -6.92 49.69
CA ASN A 1078 -8.56 -7.57 50.84
C ASN A 1078 -7.95 -8.94 51.14
N ARG A 1079 -7.59 -9.75 50.13
CA ARG A 1079 -6.79 -10.98 50.32
C ARG A 1079 -5.41 -10.71 50.91
N LYS A 1080 -4.73 -9.64 50.48
CA LYS A 1080 -3.45 -9.21 51.07
C LYS A 1080 -3.60 -8.68 52.49
N ARG A 1081 -4.70 -7.99 52.84
CA ARG A 1081 -4.99 -7.59 54.23
C ARG A 1081 -5.33 -8.76 55.15
N LEU A 1082 -6.06 -9.77 54.68
CA LEU A 1082 -6.34 -10.99 55.45
C LEU A 1082 -5.07 -11.83 55.65
N GLN A 1083 -4.21 -11.97 54.63
CA GLN A 1083 -2.93 -12.67 54.78
C GLN A 1083 -1.90 -11.92 55.65
N PHE A 1084 -1.90 -10.58 55.63
CA PHE A 1084 -1.05 -9.80 56.55
C PHE A 1084 -1.58 -9.80 58.00
N GLY A 1085 -2.89 -9.87 58.20
CA GLY A 1085 -3.50 -9.94 59.53
C GLY A 1085 -3.28 -11.29 60.23
N ASP A 1086 -3.36 -12.40 59.50
CA ASP A 1086 -3.14 -13.74 60.06
C ASP A 1086 -1.65 -14.07 60.25
N MET A 1087 -0.75 -13.44 59.51
CA MET A 1087 0.71 -13.55 59.67
C MET A 1087 1.26 -12.67 60.81
N LEU A 1088 0.45 -11.74 61.33
CA LEU A 1088 0.73 -10.99 62.56
C LEU A 1088 0.07 -11.63 63.80
N LYS A 1089 -0.80 -12.63 63.62
CA LYS A 1089 -1.46 -13.39 64.69
C LYS A 1089 -0.93 -14.82 64.88
N ARG A 1090 -0.13 -15.34 63.93
CA ARG A 1090 0.75 -16.49 64.11
C ARG A 1090 2.16 -15.99 64.35
#